data_AF-A0A2T1KBV8-F1
#
_entry.id   AF-A0A2T1KBV8-F1
#
_cell.length_a   1.000
_cell.length_b   1.000
_cell.length_c   1.000
_cell.angle_alpha   90.00
_cell.angle_beta   90.00
_cell.angle_gamma   90.00
#
_symmetry.space_group_name_H-M   'P 1'
#
loop_
_entity.id
_entity.type
_entity.pdbx_description
1 polymer ?
#
loop_
_entity_poly.entity_id
_entity_poly.type
_entity_poly.pdbx_seq_one_letter_code
_entity_poly.pdbx_strand_id
1 'polypeptide(L)'
;MMFSRNALAAAIMLGLVGCGGSDSASDIAQAAGPVAPDTAPPGHAGGNKVLPTGEGEVRVLSNRADLISGGDALVDVVIRDPQAARILLNDQDISSQFTVQGADTLRGLVTGLVLGENTLEVLLDNATSRLEKTITNHPKGGPVFSGPQVQPWNCTNAGAIDEQCNQPPEYRFKYVPAEKLSRLFTEFDPEDPGMPDAFLPYDPDHPPADDDIAMITTDEGIDMPFIVRVETGVINRDRYQVMSLYQPDGDWTALNPQSHWNGKVLVHHGGNVGVSYGMGSPPNGDISGLTNGNELLFGDSISVALARGFVTLSTAQANLGHNVNLVTAAESLMMAKEHIIENYGPVRYTIGTGCSGGAIAQQHIANAYPGIYQGLIVQCSYPDVWTTATQFADYNLISNYLGLQVPESPEGFLSFMGDLLTNTLLPVQWPFVYGHLPVNPVVSDLAFFPAAYPDQEECRRLQDGVPVYHPEENPAGLRCGLIDYMVNQFGERPPEVWSENEQLLGRGFAGLPLDNEGVQYGLRALQEGTISGAQFLDLNREIGGFNVDIKYQPERTRGDVQAITNAYRTGAINTTENLVGVPMIDLRGPDPGLAHDAFHSWQTRARIESVQGHSLNHVIWYGAFPIAGDTVFATEALLTMDQWLAGIETDERDDGLANKVVRNRPEFARDRCLSLSGATAEWGVVLPLTGGLIYPDPVLPGLEHLLAPRLPAEIGEILDVATGQVCGLDLGALGLPSLVTDLLSPITDPVVELQSLLVQTRFGTPRTVAGDDIRTLNNKCQLKPVDPADYPVNLLQGITNSENFAQKVAEIFPEGVCDYRKPPVGQGPTVTWMHYGDAREVVYGGAPLAEHGQPVAGWAAPAFEVTLSPNRLD
;
A
#
# COMPACT_ATOMS: atom_id res chain seq x y z
N MET A 1 52.65 1.75 -5.68
CA MET A 1 51.84 2.85 -5.14
C MET A 1 50.38 2.46 -5.29
N MET A 2 49.84 1.81 -4.25
CA MET A 2 48.42 1.56 -4.04
C MET A 2 47.85 2.80 -3.36
N PHE A 3 46.69 3.29 -3.80
CA PHE A 3 45.64 4.01 -3.05
C PHE A 3 44.73 4.69 -4.07
N SER A 4 43.60 4.05 -4.42
CA SER A 4 42.37 4.66 -4.96
C SER A 4 41.46 3.56 -5.54
N ARG A 5 40.81 2.77 -4.67
CA ARG A 5 39.67 1.89 -5.02
C ARG A 5 38.59 1.83 -3.92
N ASN A 6 38.71 2.61 -2.84
CA ASN A 6 37.85 2.48 -1.66
C ASN A 6 36.93 3.70 -1.40
N ALA A 7 36.42 4.36 -2.45
CA ALA A 7 35.47 5.48 -2.26
C ALA A 7 34.17 5.36 -3.07
N LEU A 8 33.90 4.23 -3.73
CA LEU A 8 32.63 4.02 -4.45
C LEU A 8 32.09 2.58 -4.33
N ALA A 9 32.58 1.80 -3.36
CA ALA A 9 32.20 0.40 -3.15
C ALA A 9 31.98 0.06 -1.67
N ALA A 10 31.41 0.99 -0.90
CA ALA A 10 31.04 0.78 0.49
C ALA A 10 29.56 1.12 0.71
N ALA A 11 28.68 0.35 0.07
CA ALA A 11 27.26 0.22 0.45
C ALA A 11 26.65 -1.13 0.02
N ILE A 12 27.46 -2.09 -0.44
CA ILE A 12 26.97 -3.39 -0.93
C ILE A 12 27.95 -4.49 -0.48
N MET A 13 27.41 -5.44 0.28
CA MET A 13 27.89 -6.81 0.55
C MET A 13 29.02 -7.03 1.58
N LEU A 14 28.65 -7.74 2.67
CA LEU A 14 29.38 -8.82 3.36
C LEU A 14 28.41 -9.47 4.38
N GLY A 15 28.17 -10.78 4.43
CA GLY A 15 28.82 -11.86 3.70
C GLY A 15 28.18 -13.24 3.86
N LEU A 16 28.66 -14.15 3.01
CA LEU A 16 28.59 -15.62 3.05
C LEU A 16 30.06 -16.08 2.82
N VAL A 17 30.62 -17.17 3.31
CA VAL A 17 30.23 -18.59 3.27
C VAL A 17 31.15 -19.38 4.24
N GLY A 18 30.67 -20.47 4.83
CA GLY A 18 31.50 -21.55 5.41
C GLY A 18 30.86 -22.92 5.18
N CYS A 19 31.43 -23.71 4.26
CA CYS A 19 30.94 -25.01 3.77
C CYS A 19 31.17 -26.22 4.71
N GLY A 20 30.38 -27.30 4.54
CA GLY A 20 30.94 -28.66 4.47
C GLY A 20 30.11 -29.87 4.96
N GLY A 21 29.80 -30.81 4.04
CA GLY A 21 29.64 -32.28 4.27
C GLY A 21 28.21 -32.85 4.12
N SER A 22 27.83 -33.48 2.99
CA SER A 22 27.93 -34.93 2.62
C SER A 22 27.35 -35.89 3.70
N ASP A 23 26.45 -36.86 3.48
CA ASP A 23 26.19 -37.72 2.31
C ASP A 23 24.98 -38.66 2.59
N SER A 24 24.32 -39.15 1.52
CA SER A 24 23.64 -40.48 1.35
C SER A 24 22.29 -40.76 2.06
N ALA A 25 21.17 -40.88 1.31
CA ALA A 25 20.57 -42.12 0.73
C ALA A 25 19.82 -43.00 1.77
N SER A 26 18.65 -43.62 1.56
CA SER A 26 17.75 -43.89 0.43
C SER A 26 16.41 -44.49 0.94
N ASP A 27 15.46 -44.69 0.02
CA ASP A 27 14.34 -45.68 0.01
C ASP A 27 13.05 -45.33 0.79
N ILE A 28 11.99 -44.86 0.12
CA ILE A 28 11.02 -45.57 -0.74
C ILE A 28 10.32 -46.74 -0.04
N ALA A 29 9.05 -46.54 0.32
CA ALA A 29 8.04 -47.60 0.26
C ALA A 29 6.63 -47.01 0.10
N GLN A 30 6.09 -47.14 -1.12
CA GLN A 30 4.67 -47.06 -1.44
C GLN A 30 3.91 -48.25 -0.85
N ALA A 31 2.69 -47.99 -0.37
CA ALA A 31 1.53 -48.89 -0.49
C ALA A 31 0.27 -48.08 -0.12
N ALA A 32 -0.51 -47.63 -1.10
CA ALA A 32 -1.67 -48.32 -1.67
C ALA A 32 -2.83 -48.51 -0.66
N GLY A 33 -3.94 -47.79 -0.92
CA GLY A 33 -5.20 -47.87 -0.18
C GLY A 33 -5.90 -49.24 -0.28
N PRO A 34 -7.10 -49.37 0.33
CA PRO A 34 -8.29 -49.17 -0.50
C PRO A 34 -9.56 -48.65 0.21
N VAL A 35 -10.40 -48.09 -0.66
CA VAL A 35 -11.87 -47.84 -0.69
C VAL A 35 -12.79 -48.56 0.33
N ALA A 36 -13.60 -47.71 0.98
CA ALA A 36 -15.02 -47.73 1.41
C ALA A 36 -15.82 -49.04 1.62
N PRO A 37 -16.82 -49.02 2.52
CA PRO A 37 -18.18 -48.81 2.01
C PRO A 37 -19.14 -47.96 2.87
N ASP A 38 -20.16 -47.44 2.16
CA ASP A 38 -21.36 -46.74 2.61
C ASP A 38 -22.14 -47.40 3.76
N THR A 39 -22.63 -46.57 4.67
CA THR A 39 -23.84 -46.85 5.46
C THR A 39 -24.71 -45.60 5.57
N ALA A 40 -25.91 -45.65 5.01
CA ALA A 40 -26.97 -44.67 5.22
C ALA A 40 -27.49 -44.70 6.67
N PRO A 41 -27.90 -43.56 7.26
CA PRO A 41 -28.29 -43.48 8.67
C PRO A 41 -29.78 -43.84 8.89
N PRO A 42 -30.17 -44.31 10.10
CA PRO A 42 -31.56 -44.55 10.46
C PRO A 42 -32.24 -43.26 10.93
N GLY A 43 -33.49 -43.07 10.46
CA GLY A 43 -34.31 -41.90 10.74
C GLY A 43 -34.58 -41.63 12.22
N HIS A 44 -34.50 -40.35 12.60
CA HIS A 44 -35.01 -39.83 13.86
C HIS A 44 -36.31 -39.06 13.59
N ALA A 45 -37.41 -39.60 14.12
CA ALA A 45 -38.65 -38.87 14.30
C ALA A 45 -38.57 -38.10 15.63
N GLY A 46 -38.41 -36.79 15.54
CA GLY A 46 -38.54 -35.84 16.65
C GLY A 46 -38.91 -34.49 16.04
N GLY A 47 -40.15 -34.03 16.24
CA GLY A 47 -40.58 -32.75 15.74
C GLY A 47 -39.84 -31.63 16.46
N ASN A 48 -38.88 -31.00 15.78
CA ASN A 48 -38.28 -29.76 16.25
C ASN A 48 -39.36 -28.68 16.28
N LYS A 49 -39.79 -28.34 17.49
CA LYS A 49 -40.56 -27.12 17.74
C LYS A 49 -39.61 -25.97 17.45
N VAL A 50 -39.68 -25.39 16.24
CA VAL A 50 -38.89 -24.22 15.89
C VAL A 50 -39.29 -23.09 16.85
N LEU A 51 -38.37 -22.67 17.70
CA LEU A 51 -38.61 -21.55 18.62
C LEU A 51 -38.76 -20.26 17.79
N PRO A 52 -39.69 -19.36 18.16
CA PRO A 52 -39.79 -18.05 17.52
C PRO A 52 -38.52 -17.24 17.73
N THR A 53 -38.20 -16.36 16.77
CA THR A 53 -37.09 -15.41 16.91
C THR A 53 -37.36 -14.46 18.08
N GLY A 54 -36.41 -14.38 19.02
CA GLY A 54 -36.51 -13.50 20.18
C GLY A 54 -36.12 -12.05 19.86
N GLU A 55 -36.29 -11.15 20.84
CA GLU A 55 -35.85 -9.76 20.72
C GLU A 55 -34.40 -9.61 21.20
N GLY A 56 -33.51 -9.15 20.31
CA GLY A 56 -32.11 -8.90 20.61
C GLY A 56 -31.24 -9.02 19.37
N GLU A 57 -29.92 -8.96 19.56
CA GLU A 57 -28.93 -8.98 18.49
C GLU A 57 -27.68 -9.77 18.89
N VAL A 58 -27.08 -10.49 17.94
CA VAL A 58 -25.78 -11.15 18.09
C VAL A 58 -24.78 -10.47 17.16
N ARG A 59 -23.77 -9.82 17.74
CA ARG A 59 -22.72 -9.07 17.04
C ARG A 59 -21.40 -9.79 17.19
N VAL A 60 -20.81 -10.19 16.05
CA VAL A 60 -19.42 -10.69 16.03
C VAL A 60 -18.51 -9.47 15.96
N LEU A 61 -17.70 -9.25 16.98
CA LEU A 61 -16.86 -8.05 17.14
C LEU A 61 -15.49 -8.21 16.50
N SER A 62 -14.94 -9.43 16.48
CA SER A 62 -13.60 -9.65 15.90
C SER A 62 -13.56 -9.37 14.41
N ASN A 63 -14.63 -9.75 13.70
CA ASN A 63 -14.67 -9.78 12.24
C ASN A 63 -16.11 -9.92 11.73
N ARG A 64 -16.29 -9.75 10.42
CA ARG A 64 -17.40 -10.31 9.65
C ARG A 64 -17.54 -11.80 9.95
N ALA A 65 -18.74 -12.22 10.29
CA ALA A 65 -18.99 -13.57 10.81
C ALA A 65 -18.59 -14.69 9.84
N ASP A 66 -18.55 -14.44 8.53
CA ASP A 66 -18.14 -15.38 7.48
C ASP A 66 -16.65 -15.30 7.10
N LEU A 67 -15.87 -14.43 7.76
CA LEU A 67 -14.43 -14.24 7.56
C LEU A 67 -13.58 -14.60 8.79
N ILE A 68 -14.20 -15.08 9.87
CA ILE A 68 -13.53 -15.46 11.12
C ILE A 68 -12.45 -16.51 10.84
N SER A 69 -11.35 -16.44 11.56
CA SER A 69 -10.20 -17.32 11.37
C SER A 69 -9.52 -17.69 12.67
N GLY A 70 -8.94 -18.90 12.72
CA GLY A 70 -8.12 -19.31 13.87
C GLY A 70 -8.89 -19.99 15.02
N GLY A 71 -10.20 -20.13 14.92
CA GLY A 71 -11.00 -20.99 15.80
C GLY A 71 -11.70 -20.30 16.96
N ASP A 72 -11.63 -18.97 17.03
CA ASP A 72 -12.30 -18.14 18.02
C ASP A 72 -12.96 -16.90 17.42
N ALA A 73 -13.83 -16.26 18.21
CA ALA A 73 -14.51 -15.02 17.86
C ALA A 73 -14.98 -14.30 19.12
N LEU A 74 -14.70 -12.99 19.24
CA LEU A 74 -15.29 -12.14 20.26
C LEU A 74 -16.72 -11.76 19.84
N VAL A 75 -17.70 -12.04 20.71
CA VAL A 75 -19.12 -11.86 20.40
C VAL A 75 -19.83 -11.08 21.51
N ASP A 76 -20.62 -10.09 21.10
CA ASP A 76 -21.63 -9.43 21.92
C ASP A 76 -23.02 -10.00 21.64
N VAL A 77 -23.78 -10.23 22.70
CA VAL A 77 -25.20 -10.60 22.67
C VAL A 77 -25.98 -9.53 23.41
N VAL A 78 -26.74 -8.72 22.66
CA VAL A 78 -27.51 -7.59 23.19
C VAL A 78 -28.96 -8.01 23.38
N ILE A 79 -29.38 -8.18 24.64
CA ILE A 79 -30.66 -8.76 25.06
C ILE A 79 -31.14 -8.16 26.39
N ARG A 80 -32.47 -8.14 26.62
CA ARG A 80 -33.06 -7.50 27.83
C ARG A 80 -32.72 -8.17 29.15
N ASP A 81 -32.55 -9.49 29.17
CA ASP A 81 -32.22 -10.26 30.38
C ASP A 81 -30.99 -11.18 30.14
N PRO A 82 -29.77 -10.62 30.20
CA PRO A 82 -28.51 -11.34 30.03
C PRO A 82 -28.38 -12.58 30.94
N GLN A 83 -28.90 -12.52 32.16
CA GLN A 83 -28.70 -13.57 33.17
C GLN A 83 -29.55 -14.82 32.90
N ALA A 84 -30.64 -14.68 32.15
CA ALA A 84 -31.54 -15.78 31.80
C ALA A 84 -31.20 -16.45 30.47
N ALA A 85 -30.19 -15.96 29.75
CA ALA A 85 -29.81 -16.48 28.44
C ALA A 85 -28.93 -17.73 28.56
N ARG A 86 -29.12 -18.66 27.62
CA ARG A 86 -28.26 -19.83 27.43
C ARG A 86 -27.69 -19.80 26.03
N ILE A 87 -26.37 -19.94 25.90
CA ILE A 87 -25.67 -19.79 24.63
C ILE A 87 -25.10 -21.13 24.22
N LEU A 88 -25.45 -21.57 23.02
CA LEU A 88 -25.03 -22.84 22.43
C LEU A 88 -24.17 -22.59 21.18
N LEU A 89 -23.02 -23.24 21.09
CA LEU A 89 -22.22 -23.34 19.87
C LEU A 89 -22.30 -24.77 19.34
N ASN A 90 -22.87 -24.96 18.15
CA ASN A 90 -23.07 -26.28 17.55
C ASN A 90 -23.69 -27.28 18.55
N ASP A 91 -24.79 -26.88 19.19
CA ASP A 91 -25.51 -27.60 20.25
C ASP A 91 -24.77 -27.77 21.59
N GLN A 92 -23.53 -27.27 21.74
CA GLN A 92 -22.77 -27.32 22.99
C GLN A 92 -22.95 -26.05 23.81
N ASP A 93 -23.24 -26.20 25.10
CA ASP A 93 -23.42 -25.07 26.01
C ASP A 93 -22.09 -24.38 26.33
N ILE A 94 -21.99 -23.12 25.90
CA ILE A 94 -20.82 -22.26 26.11
C ILE A 94 -21.17 -21.02 26.94
N SER A 95 -22.29 -21.03 27.66
CA SER A 95 -22.75 -19.88 28.45
C SER A 95 -21.70 -19.39 29.46
N SER A 96 -20.82 -20.28 29.93
CA SER A 96 -19.71 -19.93 30.84
C SER A 96 -18.59 -19.10 30.20
N GLN A 97 -18.53 -19.01 28.86
CA GLN A 97 -17.58 -18.17 28.14
C GLN A 97 -18.04 -16.71 28.07
N PHE A 98 -19.28 -16.42 28.48
CA PHE A 98 -19.86 -15.08 28.43
C PHE A 98 -19.93 -14.43 29.81
N THR A 99 -19.69 -13.13 29.82
CA THR A 99 -19.75 -12.26 31.00
C THR A 99 -20.68 -11.08 30.72
N VAL A 100 -21.38 -10.61 31.75
CA VAL A 100 -22.25 -9.44 31.61
C VAL A 100 -21.41 -8.18 31.49
N GLN A 101 -21.61 -7.45 30.39
CA GLN A 101 -20.96 -6.19 30.05
C GLN A 101 -22.00 -5.06 30.03
N GLY A 102 -22.50 -4.65 31.19
CA GLY A 102 -23.56 -3.62 31.30
C GLY A 102 -24.95 -4.19 31.59
N ALA A 103 -26.00 -3.43 31.30
CA ALA A 103 -27.37 -3.78 31.69
C ALA A 103 -28.03 -4.82 30.76
N ASP A 104 -27.65 -4.84 29.49
CA ASP A 104 -28.33 -5.55 28.40
C ASP A 104 -27.36 -6.29 27.45
N THR A 105 -26.09 -6.45 27.83
CA THR A 105 -25.09 -7.05 26.94
C THR A 105 -24.33 -8.17 27.65
N LEU A 106 -24.22 -9.32 26.98
CA LEU A 106 -23.24 -10.38 27.30
C LEU A 106 -22.10 -10.30 26.29
N ARG A 107 -20.86 -10.39 26.77
CA ARG A 107 -19.67 -10.54 25.91
C ARG A 107 -18.95 -11.83 26.23
N GLY A 108 -18.59 -12.58 25.19
CA GLY A 108 -17.82 -13.80 25.31
C GLY A 108 -16.77 -13.91 24.21
N LEU A 109 -15.61 -14.45 24.56
CA LEU A 109 -14.65 -14.96 23.59
C LEU A 109 -15.06 -16.40 23.28
N VAL A 110 -15.80 -16.58 22.19
CA VAL A 110 -16.27 -17.88 21.72
C VAL A 110 -15.09 -18.64 21.17
N THR A 111 -14.71 -19.74 21.81
CA THR A 111 -13.61 -20.61 21.37
C THR A 111 -14.12 -21.98 20.93
N GLY A 112 -13.35 -22.68 20.08
CA GLY A 112 -13.69 -24.03 19.63
C GLY A 112 -14.53 -24.06 18.35
N LEU A 113 -14.50 -22.99 17.55
CA LEU A 113 -15.11 -22.98 16.23
C LEU A 113 -14.43 -24.03 15.34
N VAL A 114 -15.21 -24.91 14.73
CA VAL A 114 -14.69 -25.88 13.75
C VAL A 114 -14.52 -25.20 12.40
N LEU A 115 -13.62 -25.72 11.54
CA LEU A 115 -13.47 -25.18 10.19
C LEU A 115 -14.80 -25.27 9.41
N GLY A 116 -15.16 -24.21 8.69
CA GLY A 116 -16.43 -24.07 8.00
C GLY A 116 -17.51 -23.42 8.85
N GLU A 117 -18.77 -23.70 8.53
CA GLU A 117 -19.92 -23.08 9.20
C GLU A 117 -20.12 -23.60 10.63
N ASN A 118 -20.38 -22.67 11.55
CA ASN A 118 -20.75 -22.89 12.93
C ASN A 118 -22.06 -22.15 13.22
N THR A 119 -22.89 -22.69 14.10
CA THR A 119 -24.14 -22.05 14.54
C THR A 119 -24.02 -21.64 15.99
N LEU A 120 -24.13 -20.33 16.25
CA LEU A 120 -24.27 -19.76 17.58
C LEU A 120 -25.75 -19.49 17.85
N GLU A 121 -26.34 -20.24 18.77
CA GLU A 121 -27.74 -20.09 19.19
C GLU A 121 -27.81 -19.47 20.58
N VAL A 122 -28.63 -18.43 20.74
CA VAL A 122 -28.92 -17.80 22.04
C VAL A 122 -30.36 -18.11 22.39
N LEU A 123 -30.58 -18.94 23.40
CA LEU A 123 -31.89 -19.27 23.94
C LEU A 123 -32.30 -18.21 24.99
N LEU A 124 -33.46 -17.59 24.77
CA LEU A 124 -33.97 -16.48 25.58
C LEU A 124 -35.22 -16.90 26.35
N ASP A 125 -35.53 -16.17 27.42
CA ASP A 125 -36.76 -16.31 28.20
C ASP A 125 -37.04 -17.76 28.61
N ASN A 126 -36.05 -18.44 29.19
CA ASN A 126 -36.09 -19.88 29.52
C ASN A 126 -36.38 -20.79 28.30
N ALA A 127 -35.72 -20.51 27.17
CA ALA A 127 -35.86 -21.23 25.90
C ALA A 127 -37.27 -21.18 25.30
N THR A 128 -37.94 -20.02 25.40
CA THR A 128 -39.22 -19.77 24.72
C THR A 128 -39.06 -19.02 23.41
N SER A 129 -37.93 -18.36 23.19
CA SER A 129 -37.51 -17.75 21.92
C SER A 129 -36.00 -17.92 21.71
N ARG A 130 -35.50 -17.65 20.50
CA ARG A 130 -34.07 -17.78 20.16
C ARG A 130 -33.54 -16.71 19.21
N LEU A 131 -32.25 -16.42 19.30
CA LEU A 131 -31.46 -15.75 18.26
C LEU A 131 -30.47 -16.77 17.68
N GLU A 132 -30.16 -16.64 16.39
CA GLU A 132 -29.27 -17.56 15.69
C GLU A 132 -28.30 -16.74 14.83
N LYS A 133 -27.01 -17.08 14.87
CA LYS A 133 -25.97 -16.45 14.05
C LYS A 133 -25.05 -17.53 13.49
N THR A 134 -24.89 -17.53 12.17
CA THR A 134 -23.88 -18.36 11.50
C THR A 134 -22.53 -17.67 11.53
N ILE A 135 -21.49 -18.42 11.91
CA ILE A 135 -20.08 -17.99 11.90
C ILE A 135 -19.30 -18.99 11.03
N THR A 136 -18.62 -18.53 9.98
CA THR A 136 -17.73 -19.37 9.16
C THR A 136 -16.30 -19.17 9.63
N ASN A 137 -15.69 -20.23 10.14
CA ASN A 137 -14.31 -20.20 10.61
C ASN A 137 -13.36 -20.78 9.56
N HIS A 138 -12.27 -20.06 9.30
CA HIS A 138 -11.23 -20.39 8.34
C HIS A 138 -9.92 -20.76 9.06
N PRO A 139 -8.99 -21.46 8.39
CA PRO A 139 -7.70 -21.78 8.98
C PRO A 139 -6.90 -20.53 9.35
N LYS A 140 -6.15 -20.56 10.48
CA LYS A 140 -5.24 -19.46 10.89
C LYS A 140 -4.17 -19.14 9.84
N GLY A 141 -3.77 -20.14 9.05
CA GLY A 141 -2.85 -19.95 7.95
C GLY A 141 -3.49 -19.50 6.65
N GLY A 142 -4.80 -19.27 6.60
CA GLY A 142 -5.54 -18.97 5.36
C GLY A 142 -5.67 -20.17 4.41
N PRO A 143 -6.18 -19.94 3.18
CA PRO A 143 -6.82 -18.69 2.75
C PRO A 143 -8.22 -18.52 3.37
N VAL A 144 -8.68 -17.26 3.46
CA VAL A 144 -10.05 -16.87 3.85
C VAL A 144 -10.83 -16.42 2.61
N PHE A 145 -10.24 -15.52 1.83
CA PHE A 145 -10.75 -15.00 0.57
C PHE A 145 -9.68 -14.88 -0.52
N SER A 146 -8.40 -15.07 -0.20
CA SER A 146 -7.28 -14.91 -1.15
C SER A 146 -7.17 -15.99 -2.23
N GLY A 147 -7.95 -17.07 -2.13
CA GLY A 147 -7.89 -18.21 -3.05
C GLY A 147 -6.63 -19.05 -2.83
N PRO A 148 -6.16 -19.81 -3.84
CA PRO A 148 -4.98 -20.64 -3.68
C PRO A 148 -3.76 -19.77 -3.36
N GLN A 149 -3.14 -20.05 -2.22
CA GLN A 149 -2.00 -19.26 -1.76
C GLN A 149 -0.76 -19.56 -2.59
N VAL A 150 0.19 -18.62 -2.61
CA VAL A 150 1.46 -18.74 -3.35
C VAL A 150 2.19 -20.04 -2.97
N GLN A 151 2.65 -20.76 -3.98
CA GLN A 151 3.42 -21.99 -3.84
C GLN A 151 4.66 -21.96 -4.75
N PRO A 152 5.77 -22.61 -4.34
CA PRO A 152 5.99 -23.21 -3.02
C PRO A 152 6.12 -22.16 -1.91
N TRP A 153 5.98 -22.55 -0.64
CA TRP A 153 6.20 -21.67 0.52
C TRP A 153 7.08 -22.33 1.58
N ASN A 154 8.20 -21.71 1.89
CA ASN A 154 9.16 -22.22 2.87
C ASN A 154 8.88 -21.64 4.29
N CYS A 155 8.39 -22.50 5.19
CA CYS A 155 8.26 -22.18 6.62
C CYS A 155 9.64 -22.22 7.29
N THR A 156 10.15 -21.06 7.70
CA THR A 156 11.48 -20.92 8.33
C THR A 156 11.43 -20.79 9.85
N ASN A 157 10.25 -20.93 10.45
CA ASN A 157 10.07 -20.85 11.90
C ASN A 157 10.26 -22.21 12.57
N ALA A 158 11.16 -22.25 13.56
CA ALA A 158 11.48 -23.47 14.30
C ALA A 158 10.30 -24.02 15.12
N GLY A 159 9.35 -23.16 15.49
CA GLY A 159 8.15 -23.50 16.25
C GLY A 159 6.93 -23.90 15.40
N ALA A 160 7.10 -24.12 14.09
CA ALA A 160 6.00 -24.50 13.21
C ALA A 160 5.36 -25.82 13.67
N ILE A 161 4.03 -25.83 13.81
CA ILE A 161 3.27 -27.04 14.21
C ILE A 161 2.57 -27.72 13.03
N ASP A 162 2.54 -27.07 11.86
CA ASP A 162 1.92 -27.56 10.64
C ASP A 162 2.55 -26.94 9.37
N GLU A 163 2.06 -27.38 8.21
CA GLU A 163 2.49 -26.89 6.88
C GLU A 163 2.00 -25.48 6.56
N GLN A 164 1.13 -24.90 7.40
CA GLN A 164 0.69 -23.51 7.31
C GLN A 164 1.59 -22.56 8.11
N CYS A 165 2.76 -23.05 8.56
CA CYS A 165 3.72 -22.34 9.39
C CYS A 165 3.16 -21.89 10.74
N ASN A 166 2.00 -22.39 11.19
CA ASN A 166 1.37 -21.91 12.42
C ASN A 166 2.32 -22.11 13.61
N GLN A 167 2.37 -21.12 14.49
CA GLN A 167 3.10 -21.19 15.76
C GLN A 167 2.37 -20.43 16.86
N PRO A 168 2.53 -20.84 18.13
CA PRO A 168 2.13 -20.01 19.26
C PRO A 168 2.84 -18.65 19.24
N PRO A 169 2.20 -17.56 19.72
CA PRO A 169 2.85 -16.27 19.85
C PRO A 169 4.03 -16.31 20.83
N GLU A 170 5.09 -15.58 20.50
CA GLU A 170 6.22 -15.30 21.39
C GLU A 170 6.12 -13.87 21.92
N TYR A 171 6.44 -13.69 23.19
CA TYR A 171 6.42 -12.39 23.85
C TYR A 171 7.82 -11.96 24.25
N ARG A 172 8.15 -10.69 23.99
CA ARG A 172 9.35 -10.01 24.47
C ARG A 172 8.94 -8.68 25.06
N PHE A 173 9.71 -8.18 26.01
CA PHE A 173 9.44 -6.91 26.64
C PHE A 173 10.60 -5.96 26.42
N LYS A 174 10.27 -4.69 26.24
CA LYS A 174 11.19 -3.59 26.04
C LYS A 174 10.82 -2.44 26.98
N TYR A 175 11.75 -1.56 27.32
CA TYR A 175 11.48 -0.33 28.07
C TYR A 175 12.31 0.85 27.55
N VAL A 176 11.86 2.07 27.82
CA VAL A 176 12.61 3.29 27.54
C VAL A 176 13.34 3.76 28.80
N PRO A 177 14.66 3.99 28.78
CA PRO A 177 15.39 4.50 29.95
C PRO A 177 15.06 5.96 30.29
N ALA A 178 14.90 6.29 31.58
CA ALA A 178 14.59 7.63 32.08
C ALA A 178 15.64 8.67 31.66
N GLU A 179 16.93 8.33 31.75
CA GLU A 179 18.01 9.23 31.31
C GLU A 179 17.93 9.55 29.81
N LYS A 180 17.52 8.59 28.97
CA LYS A 180 17.39 8.83 27.51
C LYS A 180 16.26 9.82 27.22
N LEU A 181 15.11 9.65 27.88
CA LEU A 181 14.01 10.59 27.75
C LEU A 181 14.43 11.99 28.23
N SER A 182 15.12 12.07 29.38
CA SER A 182 15.63 13.34 29.90
C SER A 182 16.61 14.00 28.93
N ARG A 183 17.57 13.26 28.36
CA ARG A 183 18.54 13.80 27.38
C ARG A 183 17.88 14.24 26.08
N LEU A 184 16.85 13.55 25.60
CA LEU A 184 16.08 13.99 24.44
C LEU A 184 15.43 15.36 24.68
N PHE A 185 14.98 15.63 25.90
CA PHE A 185 14.39 16.92 26.28
C PHE A 185 15.43 18.02 26.61
N THR A 186 16.67 17.66 26.96
CA THR A 186 17.66 18.64 27.46
C THR A 186 18.89 18.84 26.57
N GLU A 187 19.28 17.87 25.74
CA GLU A 187 20.59 17.81 25.04
C GLU A 187 20.48 17.08 23.69
N PHE A 188 19.79 17.67 22.71
CA PHE A 188 19.87 17.19 21.33
C PHE A 188 21.20 17.61 20.68
N ASP A 189 22.05 16.65 20.32
CA ASP A 189 23.33 16.89 19.61
C ASP A 189 23.19 16.49 18.12
N PRO A 190 23.20 17.45 17.17
CA PRO A 190 23.10 17.19 15.74
C PRO A 190 24.37 16.57 15.11
N GLU A 191 25.50 16.51 15.82
CA GLU A 191 26.77 15.95 15.31
C GLU A 191 27.02 14.48 15.73
N ASP A 192 26.19 13.91 16.61
CA ASP A 192 26.19 12.48 16.99
C ASP A 192 24.89 11.78 16.55
N PRO A 193 24.73 11.47 15.25
CA PRO A 193 23.51 10.86 14.70
C PRO A 193 23.36 9.37 15.06
N GLY A 194 24.28 8.79 15.81
CA GLY A 194 24.25 7.41 16.25
C GLY A 194 23.36 7.22 17.48
N MET A 195 22.05 7.40 17.35
CA MET A 195 21.15 7.07 18.47
C MET A 195 21.20 5.56 18.73
N PRO A 196 21.66 5.08 19.91
CA PRO A 196 21.46 3.69 20.32
C PRO A 196 19.97 3.41 20.48
N ASP A 197 19.51 2.20 20.11
CA ASP A 197 18.10 1.76 20.10
C ASP A 197 17.24 2.45 21.16
N ALA A 198 16.17 3.11 20.72
CA ALA A 198 15.22 3.83 21.56
C ALA A 198 14.74 3.01 22.77
N PHE A 199 14.61 1.70 22.55
CA PHE A 199 14.14 0.73 23.53
C PHE A 199 15.26 -0.24 23.95
N LEU A 200 15.34 -0.54 25.24
CA LEU A 200 16.20 -1.60 25.79
C LEU A 200 15.37 -2.83 26.17
N PRO A 201 15.96 -4.05 26.18
CA PRO A 201 15.27 -5.24 26.68
C PRO A 201 14.81 -5.07 28.13
N TYR A 202 13.57 -5.48 28.42
CA TYR A 202 13.01 -5.54 29.77
C TYR A 202 12.84 -7.01 30.16
N ASP A 203 13.43 -7.43 31.28
CA ASP A 203 13.24 -8.76 31.86
C ASP A 203 12.21 -8.66 32.99
N PRO A 204 10.98 -9.20 32.84
CA PRO A 204 9.98 -9.18 33.90
C PRO A 204 10.41 -9.90 35.19
N ASP A 205 11.32 -10.88 35.10
CA ASP A 205 11.82 -11.61 36.27
C ASP A 205 12.94 -10.85 37.00
N HIS A 206 13.62 -9.94 36.30
CA HIS A 206 14.69 -9.09 36.82
C HIS A 206 14.57 -7.65 36.28
N PRO A 207 13.53 -6.91 36.65
CA PRO A 207 13.27 -5.60 36.05
C PRO A 207 14.35 -4.58 36.46
N PRO A 208 14.64 -3.58 35.60
CA PRO A 208 15.43 -2.42 36.00
C PRO A 208 14.75 -1.67 37.16
N ALA A 209 15.50 -0.81 37.86
CA ALA A 209 14.91 0.00 38.91
C ALA A 209 13.86 0.96 38.33
N ASP A 210 12.76 1.18 39.05
CA ASP A 210 11.64 2.02 38.56
C ASP A 210 12.11 3.42 38.13
N ASP A 211 13.04 4.03 38.88
CA ASP A 211 13.62 5.34 38.57
C ASP A 211 14.47 5.36 37.28
N ASP A 212 14.89 4.19 36.78
CA ASP A 212 15.62 4.04 35.52
C ASP A 212 14.68 3.91 34.32
N ILE A 213 13.38 3.74 34.53
CA ILE A 213 12.36 3.61 33.48
C ILE A 213 11.70 4.97 33.23
N ALA A 214 11.61 5.38 31.97
CA ALA A 214 10.92 6.59 31.59
C ALA A 214 9.42 6.50 31.89
N MET A 215 8.84 7.59 32.39
CA MET A 215 7.40 7.71 32.59
C MET A 215 6.74 8.41 31.40
N ILE A 216 5.54 7.97 31.05
CA ILE A 216 4.68 8.57 30.03
C ILE A 216 3.29 8.82 30.58
N THR A 217 2.55 9.72 29.93
CA THR A 217 1.13 9.94 30.16
C THR A 217 0.39 9.59 28.87
N THR A 218 -0.52 8.63 28.93
CA THR A 218 -1.33 8.20 27.75
C THR A 218 -2.36 9.25 27.35
N ASP A 219 -3.03 9.06 26.22
CA ASP A 219 -4.16 9.92 25.79
C ASP A 219 -5.29 9.99 26.83
N GLU A 220 -5.53 8.91 27.55
CA GLU A 220 -6.53 8.82 28.61
C GLU A 220 -6.05 9.42 29.96
N GLY A 221 -4.88 10.07 29.99
CA GLY A 221 -4.33 10.72 31.18
C GLY A 221 -3.77 9.75 32.24
N ILE A 222 -3.36 8.54 31.83
CA ILE A 222 -2.80 7.53 32.73
C ILE A 222 -1.28 7.67 32.73
N ASP A 223 -0.71 7.96 33.90
CA ASP A 223 0.74 7.95 34.12
C ASP A 223 1.23 6.52 34.35
N MET A 224 2.22 6.07 33.58
CA MET A 224 2.78 4.73 33.69
C MET A 224 4.22 4.63 33.18
N PRO A 225 4.98 3.61 33.61
CA PRO A 225 6.30 3.32 33.04
C PRO A 225 6.18 2.95 31.56
N PHE A 226 7.09 3.46 30.74
CA PHE A 226 7.12 3.20 29.30
C PHE A 226 7.74 1.83 29.00
N ILE A 227 6.97 0.79 29.31
CA ILE A 227 7.28 -0.61 29.04
C ILE A 227 6.39 -1.06 27.87
N VAL A 228 6.99 -1.74 26.90
CA VAL A 228 6.34 -2.23 25.68
C VAL A 228 6.43 -3.75 25.64
N ARG A 229 5.28 -4.40 25.45
CA ARG A 229 5.20 -5.82 25.06
C ARG A 229 5.25 -5.90 23.54
N VAL A 230 6.16 -6.73 23.02
CA VAL A 230 6.28 -7.10 21.61
C VAL A 230 5.83 -8.55 21.48
N GLU A 231 4.68 -8.75 20.86
CA GLU A 231 4.19 -10.06 20.46
C GLU A 231 4.61 -10.34 19.01
N THR A 232 5.15 -11.53 18.74
CA THR A 232 5.40 -12.02 17.38
C THR A 232 4.80 -13.40 17.18
N GLY A 233 4.12 -13.61 16.06
CA GLY A 233 3.51 -14.90 15.74
C GLY A 233 3.42 -15.11 14.23
N VAL A 234 2.63 -16.11 13.81
CA VAL A 234 2.37 -16.41 12.40
C VAL A 234 0.87 -16.40 12.12
N ILE A 235 0.46 -15.65 11.10
CA ILE A 235 -0.89 -15.53 10.56
C ILE A 235 -0.78 -15.48 9.02
N ASN A 236 -1.68 -16.18 8.32
CA ASN A 236 -1.65 -16.27 6.85
C ASN A 236 -0.29 -16.78 6.30
N ARG A 237 0.26 -17.82 6.95
CA ARG A 237 1.58 -18.46 6.70
C ARG A 237 2.81 -17.57 6.87
N ASP A 238 2.68 -16.37 7.42
CA ASP A 238 3.82 -15.49 7.63
C ASP A 238 3.77 -14.71 8.94
N ARG A 239 4.89 -14.07 9.26
CA ARG A 239 5.10 -13.41 10.54
C ARG A 239 4.24 -12.16 10.68
N TYR A 240 3.72 -11.95 11.89
CA TYR A 240 3.16 -10.68 12.33
C TYR A 240 3.87 -10.19 13.60
N GLN A 241 3.72 -8.90 13.87
CA GLN A 241 4.19 -8.25 15.10
C GLN A 241 3.10 -7.32 15.63
N VAL A 242 2.83 -7.42 16.93
CA VAL A 242 1.97 -6.48 17.66
C VAL A 242 2.79 -5.87 18.80
N MET A 243 2.82 -4.54 18.91
CA MET A 243 3.43 -3.88 20.07
C MET A 243 2.39 -3.08 20.84
N SER A 244 2.44 -3.15 22.16
CA SER A 244 1.53 -2.45 23.06
C SER A 244 2.27 -1.97 24.30
N LEU A 245 1.82 -0.86 24.91
CA LEU A 245 2.20 -0.57 26.30
C LEU A 245 1.85 -1.76 27.18
N TYR A 246 2.62 -2.01 28.23
CA TYR A 246 2.45 -3.18 29.08
C TYR A 246 2.53 -2.80 30.55
N GLN A 247 1.51 -3.19 31.31
CA GLN A 247 1.53 -3.17 32.77
C GLN A 247 1.82 -4.59 33.27
N PRO A 248 2.97 -4.85 33.93
CA PRO A 248 3.35 -6.19 34.36
C PRO A 248 2.39 -6.89 35.31
N ASP A 249 1.70 -6.12 36.16
CA ASP A 249 0.84 -6.66 37.23
C ASP A 249 -0.63 -6.87 36.80
N GLY A 250 -0.97 -6.60 35.54
CA GLY A 250 -2.33 -6.73 35.03
C GLY A 250 -2.49 -7.88 34.04
N ASP A 251 -3.52 -8.70 34.20
CA ASP A 251 -3.96 -9.59 33.12
C ASP A 251 -4.46 -8.76 31.93
N TRP A 252 -4.30 -9.28 30.71
CA TRP A 252 -4.89 -8.69 29.51
C TRP A 252 -5.67 -9.75 28.76
N THR A 253 -6.98 -9.55 28.64
CA THR A 253 -7.87 -10.39 27.82
C THR A 253 -8.83 -9.49 27.04
N ALA A 254 -9.45 -9.99 25.96
CA ALA A 254 -10.47 -9.20 25.27
C ALA A 254 -11.71 -8.87 26.13
N LEU A 255 -12.00 -9.66 27.16
CA LEU A 255 -13.09 -9.40 28.11
C LEU A 255 -12.72 -8.38 29.18
N ASN A 256 -11.42 -8.28 29.52
CA ASN A 256 -10.88 -7.32 30.47
C ASN A 256 -9.58 -6.72 29.90
N PRO A 257 -9.68 -5.76 28.96
CA PRO A 257 -8.51 -5.04 28.46
C PRO A 257 -7.83 -4.24 29.58
N GLN A 258 -6.51 -4.04 29.48
CA GLN A 258 -5.79 -3.14 30.39
C GLN A 258 -6.26 -1.69 30.21
N SER A 259 -6.29 -0.89 31.28
CA SER A 259 -6.93 0.44 31.28
C SER A 259 -6.30 1.47 30.35
N HIS A 260 -5.01 1.31 30.00
CA HIS A 260 -4.33 2.17 29.03
C HIS A 260 -4.63 1.82 27.57
N TRP A 261 -5.31 0.70 27.30
CA TRP A 261 -5.75 0.36 25.96
C TRP A 261 -6.84 1.34 25.51
N ASN A 262 -6.48 2.25 24.62
CA ASN A 262 -7.40 3.29 24.16
C ASN A 262 -8.27 2.86 22.97
N GLY A 263 -8.14 1.62 22.48
CA GLY A 263 -8.89 1.09 21.36
C GLY A 263 -8.32 1.45 19.97
N LYS A 264 -7.16 2.10 19.88
CA LYS A 264 -6.64 2.64 18.61
C LYS A 264 -5.48 1.81 18.07
N VAL A 265 -5.50 1.48 16.78
CA VAL A 265 -4.44 0.69 16.13
C VAL A 265 -3.67 1.53 15.12
N LEU A 266 -2.34 1.48 15.16
CA LEU A 266 -1.46 1.99 14.11
C LEU A 266 -0.83 0.83 13.32
N VAL A 267 -1.16 0.71 12.04
CA VAL A 267 -0.56 -0.28 11.14
C VAL A 267 0.63 0.36 10.42
N HIS A 268 1.82 -0.21 10.56
CA HIS A 268 3.02 0.28 9.87
C HIS A 268 3.47 -0.70 8.78
N HIS A 269 3.72 -0.15 7.59
CA HIS A 269 4.08 -0.89 6.39
C HIS A 269 5.57 -0.79 6.04
N GLY A 270 6.00 -1.69 5.16
CA GLY A 270 7.32 -1.69 4.53
C GLY A 270 7.38 -0.76 3.32
N GLY A 271 8.48 -0.81 2.58
CA GLY A 271 8.60 -0.19 1.27
C GLY A 271 9.02 -1.18 0.19
N ASN A 272 9.40 -0.65 -0.98
CA ASN A 272 9.74 -1.44 -2.18
C ASN A 272 8.55 -2.28 -2.71
N VAL A 273 8.77 -3.01 -3.78
CA VAL A 273 7.84 -3.98 -4.38
C VAL A 273 8.60 -5.26 -4.69
N GLY A 274 8.01 -6.43 -4.43
CA GLY A 274 8.70 -7.69 -4.65
C GLY A 274 7.86 -8.94 -4.44
N VAL A 275 8.53 -10.07 -4.65
CA VAL A 275 7.98 -11.41 -4.42
C VAL A 275 8.87 -12.17 -3.45
N SER A 276 8.31 -13.17 -2.78
CA SER A 276 9.06 -14.10 -1.93
C SER A 276 8.31 -15.41 -1.83
N TYR A 277 9.02 -16.52 -1.65
CA TYR A 277 8.43 -17.87 -1.59
C TYR A 277 8.65 -18.55 -0.23
N GLY A 278 8.62 -17.75 0.84
CA GLY A 278 8.83 -18.19 2.21
C GLY A 278 8.78 -17.02 3.18
N MET A 279 8.75 -17.31 4.47
CA MET A 279 8.42 -16.33 5.51
C MET A 279 9.30 -15.06 5.50
N GLY A 280 8.66 -13.90 5.56
CA GLY A 280 9.28 -12.59 5.70
C GLY A 280 9.46 -12.14 7.16
N SER A 281 9.81 -10.86 7.32
CA SER A 281 9.83 -10.18 8.61
C SER A 281 8.85 -9.00 8.56
N PRO A 282 8.07 -8.75 9.62
CA PRO A 282 7.25 -7.55 9.73
C PRO A 282 8.14 -6.29 9.68
N PRO A 283 7.79 -5.29 8.85
CA PRO A 283 8.43 -3.99 8.86
C PRO A 283 8.36 -3.30 10.22
N ASN A 284 9.40 -2.55 10.61
CA ASN A 284 9.45 -1.79 11.86
C ASN A 284 9.94 -0.36 11.58
N GLY A 285 9.06 0.55 11.13
CA GLY A 285 9.39 1.98 10.94
C GLY A 285 8.57 2.67 9.84
N ASP A 286 8.35 3.98 9.99
CA ASP A 286 7.57 4.82 9.06
C ASP A 286 8.13 4.87 7.63
N ILE A 287 9.45 4.85 7.52
CA ILE A 287 10.21 4.89 6.26
C ILE A 287 11.02 3.62 6.05
N SER A 288 10.53 2.46 6.51
CA SER A 288 11.22 1.16 6.46
C SER A 288 11.53 0.64 5.03
N GLY A 289 11.27 1.44 3.98
CA GLY A 289 11.76 1.26 2.62
C GLY A 289 13.00 2.10 2.23
N LEU A 290 13.38 3.10 3.03
CA LEU A 290 14.53 3.99 2.83
C LEU A 290 15.61 3.81 3.91
N THR A 291 15.23 3.27 5.08
CA THR A 291 16.13 2.95 6.19
C THR A 291 15.83 1.55 6.71
N ASN A 292 16.73 0.97 7.51
CA ASN A 292 16.53 -0.34 8.15
C ASN A 292 15.46 -0.34 9.26
N GLY A 293 14.57 0.65 9.29
CA GLY A 293 13.55 0.75 10.33
C GLY A 293 14.11 1.24 11.67
N ASN A 294 14.98 2.24 11.65
CA ASN A 294 15.55 2.78 12.88
C ASN A 294 14.44 3.35 13.78
N GLU A 295 14.24 2.75 14.96
CA GLU A 295 13.34 3.25 16.02
C GLU A 295 13.92 4.57 16.56
N LEU A 296 13.25 5.69 16.33
CA LEU A 296 13.69 7.04 16.71
C LEU A 296 12.75 7.59 17.79
N LEU A 297 13.21 7.58 19.05
CA LEU A 297 12.38 7.99 20.20
C LEU A 297 11.73 9.36 19.95
N PHE A 298 10.39 9.40 19.92
CA PHE A 298 9.57 10.59 19.67
C PHE A 298 9.78 11.33 18.33
N GLY A 299 10.51 10.74 17.38
CA GLY A 299 10.59 11.19 15.99
C GLY A 299 9.70 10.37 15.06
N ASP A 300 9.51 9.08 15.37
CA ASP A 300 8.67 8.16 14.61
C ASP A 300 7.26 8.01 15.20
N SER A 301 6.29 7.73 14.32
CA SER A 301 4.87 7.62 14.67
C SER A 301 4.56 6.39 15.53
N ILE A 302 5.37 5.33 15.47
CA ILE A 302 5.18 4.08 16.23
C ILE A 302 5.41 4.36 17.72
N SER A 303 6.55 4.99 18.04
CA SER A 303 6.91 5.37 19.41
C SER A 303 5.86 6.33 20.01
N VAL A 304 5.37 7.29 19.23
CA VAL A 304 4.34 8.25 19.66
C VAL A 304 2.99 7.56 19.86
N ALA A 305 2.59 6.67 18.96
CA ALA A 305 1.36 5.90 19.09
C ALA A 305 1.37 5.06 20.38
N LEU A 306 2.48 4.33 20.62
CA LEU A 306 2.66 3.54 21.84
C LEU A 306 2.55 4.42 23.08
N ALA A 307 3.26 5.55 23.15
CA ALA A 307 3.20 6.46 24.31
C ALA A 307 1.79 6.99 24.60
N ARG A 308 0.92 7.06 23.59
CA ARG A 308 -0.48 7.53 23.72
C ARG A 308 -1.48 6.41 24.04
N GLY A 309 -1.04 5.15 24.11
CA GLY A 309 -1.88 3.99 24.45
C GLY A 309 -2.38 3.20 23.24
N PHE A 310 -1.89 3.48 22.03
CA PHE A 310 -2.20 2.70 20.84
C PHE A 310 -1.52 1.33 20.91
N VAL A 311 -2.08 0.40 20.15
CA VAL A 311 -1.44 -0.85 19.75
C VAL A 311 -0.92 -0.64 18.33
N THR A 312 0.29 -1.11 18.06
CA THR A 312 0.86 -1.07 16.71
C THR A 312 0.84 -2.47 16.10
N LEU A 313 0.60 -2.56 14.80
CA LEU A 313 0.49 -3.81 14.05
C LEU A 313 1.35 -3.76 12.79
N SER A 314 2.05 -4.85 12.51
CA SER A 314 2.63 -5.08 11.20
C SER A 314 2.61 -6.55 10.82
N THR A 315 2.43 -6.83 9.53
CA THR A 315 2.47 -8.19 8.99
C THR A 315 3.47 -8.23 7.84
N ALA A 316 4.24 -9.30 7.75
CA ALA A 316 5.18 -9.50 6.65
C ALA A 316 4.46 -9.57 5.29
N GLN A 317 3.27 -10.18 5.23
CA GLN A 317 2.44 -10.21 4.01
C GLN A 317 1.97 -8.82 3.55
N ALA A 318 1.84 -7.84 4.46
CA ALA A 318 1.49 -6.46 4.10
C ALA A 318 2.71 -5.56 3.80
N ASN A 319 3.90 -6.15 3.73
CA ASN A 319 5.10 -5.50 3.21
C ASN A 319 5.18 -5.72 1.70
N LEU A 320 4.94 -4.67 0.91
CA LEU A 320 4.90 -4.78 -0.55
C LEU A 320 6.24 -5.27 -1.16
N GLY A 321 7.38 -4.94 -0.54
CA GLY A 321 8.71 -5.45 -0.94
C GLY A 321 8.93 -6.95 -0.65
N HIS A 322 8.03 -7.57 0.11
CA HIS A 322 7.99 -9.00 0.37
C HIS A 322 6.90 -9.69 -0.46
N ASN A 323 5.74 -9.05 -0.58
CA ASN A 323 4.55 -9.61 -1.19
C ASN A 323 3.78 -8.52 -1.98
N VAL A 324 3.85 -8.57 -3.32
CA VAL A 324 3.06 -7.69 -4.21
C VAL A 324 1.57 -8.07 -4.27
N ASN A 325 1.20 -9.26 -3.79
CA ASN A 325 -0.18 -9.75 -3.83
C ASN A 325 -1.06 -8.99 -2.82
N LEU A 326 -1.75 -7.96 -3.32
CA LEU A 326 -2.69 -7.13 -2.56
C LEU A 326 -3.69 -7.92 -1.72
N VAL A 327 -4.22 -9.01 -2.27
CA VAL A 327 -5.31 -9.77 -1.65
C VAL A 327 -4.80 -10.50 -0.42
N THR A 328 -3.62 -11.11 -0.52
CA THR A 328 -2.95 -11.78 0.61
C THR A 328 -2.55 -10.76 1.68
N ALA A 329 -2.13 -9.56 1.28
CA ALA A 329 -1.84 -8.45 2.20
C ALA A 329 -3.10 -7.96 2.95
N ALA A 330 -4.23 -7.81 2.25
CA ALA A 330 -5.50 -7.44 2.88
C ALA A 330 -5.99 -8.53 3.85
N GLU A 331 -5.89 -9.80 3.45
CA GLU A 331 -6.26 -10.95 4.27
C GLU A 331 -5.41 -11.06 5.54
N SER A 332 -4.09 -10.85 5.45
CA SER A 332 -3.22 -10.91 6.63
C SER A 332 -3.53 -9.81 7.64
N LEU A 333 -3.82 -8.58 7.18
CA LEU A 333 -4.19 -7.48 8.06
C LEU A 333 -5.55 -7.67 8.69
N MET A 334 -6.50 -8.17 7.91
CA MET A 334 -7.81 -8.57 8.37
C MET A 334 -7.64 -9.58 9.53
N MET A 335 -7.01 -10.73 9.29
CA MET A 335 -6.81 -11.76 10.32
C MET A 335 -6.01 -11.26 11.54
N ALA A 336 -4.99 -10.41 11.33
CA ALA A 336 -4.19 -9.88 12.43
C ALA A 336 -4.94 -8.84 13.28
N LYS A 337 -5.84 -8.05 12.69
CA LYS A 337 -6.75 -7.19 13.46
C LYS A 337 -7.72 -8.04 14.29
N GLU A 338 -8.13 -9.21 13.80
CA GLU A 338 -9.10 -10.09 14.46
C GLU A 338 -8.45 -10.65 15.71
N HIS A 339 -7.21 -11.12 15.56
CA HIS A 339 -6.33 -11.51 16.64
C HIS A 339 -6.14 -10.39 17.69
N ILE A 340 -5.98 -9.12 17.29
CA ILE A 340 -5.95 -8.00 18.25
C ILE A 340 -7.26 -7.89 19.02
N ILE A 341 -8.41 -7.97 18.35
CA ILE A 341 -9.71 -7.85 19.01
C ILE A 341 -9.94 -9.00 20.01
N GLU A 342 -9.49 -10.21 19.70
CA GLU A 342 -9.65 -11.42 20.52
C GLU A 342 -8.72 -11.52 21.72
N ASN A 343 -7.54 -10.89 21.62
CA ASN A 343 -6.52 -10.96 22.67
C ASN A 343 -6.43 -9.67 23.49
N TYR A 344 -6.69 -8.51 22.87
CA TYR A 344 -6.51 -7.20 23.48
C TYR A 344 -7.84 -6.47 23.74
N GLY A 345 -8.89 -6.75 22.96
CA GLY A 345 -10.21 -6.15 23.09
C GLY A 345 -10.61 -5.27 21.90
N PRO A 346 -11.85 -4.76 21.87
CA PRO A 346 -12.41 -4.07 20.71
C PRO A 346 -11.58 -2.86 20.23
N VAL A 347 -11.54 -2.67 18.92
CA VAL A 347 -10.86 -1.56 18.23
C VAL A 347 -11.88 -0.47 17.88
N ARG A 348 -11.53 0.79 18.14
CA ARG A 348 -12.26 2.00 17.77
C ARG A 348 -11.96 2.44 16.34
N TYR A 349 -10.69 2.50 15.97
CA TYR A 349 -10.27 2.82 14.61
C TYR A 349 -8.82 2.42 14.34
N THR A 350 -8.50 2.25 13.06
CA THR A 350 -7.17 1.85 12.58
C THR A 350 -6.59 2.93 11.65
N ILE A 351 -5.37 3.36 11.93
CA ILE A 351 -4.58 4.29 11.10
C ILE A 351 -3.47 3.50 10.41
N GLY A 352 -3.28 3.68 9.10
CA GLY A 352 -2.11 3.17 8.39
C GLY A 352 -0.99 4.22 8.30
N THR A 353 0.27 3.79 8.32
CA THR A 353 1.46 4.60 8.00
C THR A 353 2.44 3.83 7.11
N GLY A 354 3.06 4.51 6.14
CA GLY A 354 4.14 3.92 5.34
C GLY A 354 4.54 4.72 4.11
N CYS A 355 5.78 4.49 3.66
CA CYS A 355 6.39 5.16 2.52
C CYS A 355 6.44 4.25 1.28
N SER A 356 6.27 4.81 0.07
CA SER A 356 6.50 4.11 -1.20
C SER A 356 5.62 2.87 -1.34
N GLY A 357 6.19 1.66 -1.29
CA GLY A 357 5.42 0.40 -1.24
C GLY A 357 4.39 0.33 -0.11
N GLY A 358 4.65 0.98 1.02
CA GLY A 358 3.71 1.07 2.14
C GLY A 358 2.54 2.02 1.86
N ALA A 359 2.77 3.08 1.07
CA ALA A 359 1.71 3.95 0.58
C ALA A 359 0.81 3.21 -0.43
N ILE A 360 1.42 2.43 -1.32
CA ILE A 360 0.70 1.57 -2.28
C ILE A 360 -0.19 0.56 -1.55
N ALA A 361 0.38 -0.19 -0.59
CA ALA A 361 -0.34 -1.23 0.14
C ALA A 361 -1.59 -0.66 0.83
N GLN A 362 -1.44 0.43 1.56
CA GLN A 362 -2.56 1.12 2.22
C GLN A 362 -3.64 1.57 1.24
N GLN A 363 -3.25 2.25 0.16
CA GLN A 363 -4.19 2.82 -0.80
C GLN A 363 -4.95 1.73 -1.58
N HIS A 364 -4.26 0.68 -2.02
CA HIS A 364 -4.90 -0.46 -2.67
C HIS A 364 -5.91 -1.14 -1.73
N ILE A 365 -5.48 -1.44 -0.50
CA ILE A 365 -6.30 -2.19 0.46
C ILE A 365 -7.52 -1.36 0.85
N ALA A 366 -7.36 -0.06 1.10
CA ALA A 366 -8.49 0.80 1.41
C ALA A 366 -9.49 0.91 0.24
N ASN A 367 -9.02 0.86 -1.01
CA ASN A 367 -9.88 0.92 -2.19
C ASN A 367 -10.58 -0.42 -2.52
N ALA A 368 -9.91 -1.55 -2.32
CA ALA A 368 -10.45 -2.89 -2.64
C ALA A 368 -11.16 -3.57 -1.45
N TYR A 369 -10.77 -3.26 -0.22
CA TYR A 369 -11.27 -3.86 1.04
C TYR A 369 -11.56 -2.75 2.07
N PRO A 370 -12.53 -1.85 1.78
CA PRO A 370 -12.85 -0.73 2.66
C PRO A 370 -13.27 -1.23 4.05
N GLY A 371 -12.84 -0.50 5.09
CA GLY A 371 -13.09 -0.83 6.50
C GLY A 371 -11.86 -1.38 7.25
N ILE A 372 -10.85 -1.89 6.54
CA ILE A 372 -9.57 -2.27 7.16
C ILE A 372 -8.87 -1.06 7.79
N TYR A 373 -8.91 0.09 7.13
CA TYR A 373 -8.40 1.37 7.65
C TYR A 373 -9.53 2.39 7.81
N GLN A 374 -9.42 3.21 8.85
CA GLN A 374 -10.26 4.39 9.06
C GLN A 374 -9.54 5.67 8.64
N GLY A 375 -8.19 5.70 8.59
CA GLY A 375 -7.40 6.82 8.09
C GLY A 375 -6.03 6.40 7.57
N LEU A 376 -5.48 7.11 6.59
CA LEU A 376 -4.21 6.79 5.94
C LEU A 376 -3.18 7.92 6.09
N ILE A 377 -1.97 7.55 6.49
CA ILE A 377 -0.79 8.41 6.43
C ILE A 377 0.14 7.79 5.38
N VAL A 378 0.15 8.38 4.20
CA VAL A 378 0.99 7.91 3.09
C VAL A 378 2.18 8.82 2.95
N GLN A 379 3.34 8.26 2.63
CA GLN A 379 4.59 9.02 2.48
C GLN A 379 5.27 8.62 1.19
N CYS A 380 5.97 9.55 0.54
CA CYS A 380 6.65 9.31 -0.73
C CYS A 380 5.80 8.46 -1.70
N SER A 381 4.51 8.81 -1.74
CA SER A 381 3.41 8.00 -2.22
C SER A 381 3.54 7.59 -3.70
N TYR A 382 3.03 6.41 -4.03
CA TYR A 382 2.59 6.01 -5.37
C TYR A 382 1.14 5.55 -5.25
N PRO A 383 0.28 5.75 -6.26
CA PRO A 383 -1.11 5.31 -6.16
C PRO A 383 -1.26 3.80 -6.23
N ASP A 384 -0.44 3.13 -7.06
CA ASP A 384 -0.44 1.69 -7.27
C ASP A 384 0.84 1.16 -7.92
N VAL A 385 0.98 -0.18 -7.97
CA VAL A 385 2.09 -0.88 -8.63
C VAL A 385 1.98 -0.80 -10.16
N TRP A 386 0.78 -0.92 -10.72
CA TRP A 386 0.61 -1.35 -12.12
C TRP A 386 0.58 -0.21 -13.14
N THR A 387 0.17 0.98 -12.73
CA THR A 387 0.37 2.24 -13.47
C THR A 387 1.82 2.71 -13.36
N THR A 388 2.47 2.51 -12.20
CA THR A 388 3.91 2.76 -12.02
C THR A 388 4.77 1.77 -12.83
N ALA A 389 4.43 0.48 -12.84
CA ALA A 389 5.12 -0.53 -13.65
C ALA A 389 5.05 -0.20 -15.14
N THR A 390 3.91 0.33 -15.59
CA THR A 390 3.73 0.81 -16.96
C THR A 390 4.65 2.00 -17.28
N GLN A 391 4.75 2.98 -16.38
CA GLN A 391 5.69 4.10 -16.50
C GLN A 391 7.14 3.62 -16.55
N PHE A 392 7.52 2.68 -15.69
CA PHE A 392 8.89 2.15 -15.64
C PHE A 392 9.22 1.28 -16.85
N ALA A 393 8.23 0.55 -17.40
CA ALA A 393 8.36 -0.14 -18.67
C ALA A 393 8.62 0.84 -19.83
N ASP A 394 7.89 1.96 -19.87
CA ASP A 394 8.14 3.03 -20.85
C ASP A 394 9.54 3.65 -20.68
N TYR A 395 10.01 3.84 -19.43
CA TYR A 395 11.38 4.28 -19.16
C TYR A 395 12.42 3.29 -19.66
N ASN A 396 12.24 2.00 -19.39
CA ASN A 396 13.16 0.96 -19.86
C ASN A 396 13.26 0.94 -21.39
N LEU A 397 12.13 1.03 -22.11
CA LEU A 397 12.13 1.07 -23.57
C LEU A 397 12.85 2.31 -24.12
N ILE A 398 12.61 3.49 -23.54
CA ILE A 398 13.30 4.72 -23.95
C ILE A 398 14.80 4.62 -23.63
N SER A 399 15.17 4.10 -22.46
CA SER A 399 16.57 3.87 -22.09
C SER A 399 17.27 2.89 -23.03
N ASN A 400 16.58 1.82 -23.43
CA ASN A 400 17.08 0.87 -24.43
C ASN A 400 17.29 1.52 -25.80
N TYR A 401 16.30 2.27 -26.30
CA TYR A 401 16.42 3.07 -27.53
C TYR A 401 17.59 4.05 -27.46
N LEU A 402 17.81 4.67 -26.29
CA LEU A 402 18.87 5.65 -26.10
C LEU A 402 20.27 5.03 -25.86
N GLY A 403 20.37 3.71 -25.69
CA GLY A 403 21.63 3.04 -25.31
C GLY A 403 22.09 3.36 -23.88
N LEU A 404 21.16 3.71 -22.97
CA LEU A 404 21.45 4.12 -21.59
C LEU A 404 21.44 2.98 -20.57
N GLN A 405 21.46 1.73 -21.03
CA GLN A 405 21.57 0.58 -20.14
C GLN A 405 22.96 0.60 -19.47
N VAL A 406 22.97 0.55 -18.13
CA VAL A 406 24.22 0.63 -17.37
C VAL A 406 25.11 -0.57 -17.71
N PRO A 407 26.33 -0.33 -18.22
CA PRO A 407 27.20 -1.42 -18.63
C PRO A 407 27.75 -2.18 -17.42
N GLU A 408 27.65 -3.51 -17.46
CA GLU A 408 28.19 -4.40 -16.42
C GLU A 408 29.72 -4.54 -16.46
N SER A 409 30.38 -3.97 -17.48
CA SER A 409 31.83 -4.08 -17.70
C SER A 409 32.50 -2.75 -18.08
N PRO A 410 33.81 -2.60 -17.80
CA PRO A 410 34.60 -1.43 -18.23
C PRO A 410 34.63 -1.23 -19.76
N GLU A 411 34.57 -2.30 -20.54
CA GLU A 411 34.45 -2.24 -22.01
C GLU A 411 33.08 -1.69 -22.43
N GLY A 412 32.01 -2.06 -21.71
CA GLY A 412 30.68 -1.50 -21.90
C GLY A 412 30.59 -0.01 -21.59
N PHE A 413 31.43 0.52 -20.69
CA PHE A 413 31.52 1.96 -20.41
C PHE A 413 32.05 2.78 -21.60
N LEU A 414 32.95 2.21 -22.41
CA LEU A 414 33.43 2.85 -23.64
C LEU A 414 32.40 2.78 -24.78
N SER A 415 31.61 1.69 -24.85
CA SER A 415 30.44 1.58 -25.74
C SER A 415 29.39 2.63 -25.37
N PHE A 416 29.00 2.68 -24.10
CA PHE A 416 28.07 3.66 -23.52
C PHE A 416 28.45 5.11 -23.87
N MET A 417 29.73 5.47 -23.78
CA MET A 417 30.21 6.81 -24.19
C MET A 417 30.17 7.05 -25.71
N GLY A 418 30.31 6.01 -26.53
CA GLY A 418 30.16 6.06 -27.99
C GLY A 418 28.69 6.17 -28.43
N ASP A 419 27.81 5.42 -27.78
CA ASP A 419 26.37 5.42 -28.00
C ASP A 419 25.76 6.78 -27.61
N LEU A 420 26.23 7.38 -26.50
CA LEU A 420 25.91 8.74 -26.08
C LEU A 420 26.22 9.82 -27.13
N LEU A 421 27.26 9.62 -27.95
CA LEU A 421 27.73 10.58 -28.97
C LEU A 421 27.12 10.34 -30.36
N THR A 422 26.51 9.19 -30.60
CA THR A 422 25.96 8.77 -31.91
C THR A 422 24.44 8.69 -31.93
N ASN A 423 23.79 8.88 -30.79
CA ASN A 423 22.34 8.83 -30.65
C ASN A 423 21.62 9.92 -31.47
N THR A 424 20.52 9.54 -32.11
CA THR A 424 19.64 10.44 -32.87
C THR A 424 19.04 11.54 -31.98
N LEU A 425 18.82 11.29 -30.68
CA LEU A 425 18.39 12.27 -29.68
C LEU A 425 19.56 12.77 -28.83
N LEU A 426 19.74 14.09 -28.79
CA LEU A 426 20.76 14.72 -27.96
C LEU A 426 20.41 14.61 -26.46
N PRO A 427 21.39 14.54 -25.54
CA PRO A 427 21.13 14.46 -24.10
C PRO A 427 20.21 15.55 -23.53
N VAL A 428 20.30 16.77 -24.09
CA VAL A 428 19.42 17.91 -23.70
C VAL A 428 17.95 17.68 -24.09
N GLN A 429 17.66 16.79 -25.04
CA GLN A 429 16.31 16.48 -25.52
C GLN A 429 15.65 15.35 -24.72
N TRP A 430 16.41 14.53 -23.99
CA TRP A 430 15.87 13.38 -23.25
C TRP A 430 14.80 13.74 -22.21
N PRO A 431 14.93 14.82 -21.41
CA PRO A 431 13.90 15.15 -20.42
C PRO A 431 12.51 15.34 -21.05
N PHE A 432 12.46 15.84 -22.28
CA PHE A 432 11.22 16.11 -23.01
C PHE A 432 10.58 14.85 -23.60
N VAL A 433 11.33 13.76 -23.73
CA VAL A 433 10.81 12.45 -24.15
C VAL A 433 10.41 11.61 -22.93
N TYR A 434 11.22 11.61 -21.89
CA TYR A 434 10.89 10.96 -20.61
C TYR A 434 9.74 11.64 -19.87
N GLY A 435 9.53 12.94 -20.09
CA GLY A 435 8.70 13.77 -19.21
C GLY A 435 9.38 14.10 -17.88
N HIS A 436 10.61 13.63 -17.67
CA HIS A 436 11.33 13.69 -16.40
C HIS A 436 12.84 13.90 -16.63
N LEU A 437 13.54 14.51 -15.67
CA LEU A 437 15.01 14.52 -15.65
C LEU A 437 15.59 13.09 -15.77
N PRO A 438 16.57 12.82 -16.66
CA PRO A 438 17.06 11.46 -16.99
C PRO A 438 17.58 10.63 -15.82
N VAL A 439 17.98 11.26 -14.71
CA VAL A 439 18.46 10.54 -13.52
C VAL A 439 17.36 9.65 -12.94
N ASN A 440 16.12 10.14 -12.86
CA ASN A 440 15.02 9.38 -12.28
C ASN A 440 14.63 8.17 -13.14
N PRO A 441 14.40 8.27 -14.47
CA PRO A 441 14.19 7.09 -15.33
C PRO A 441 15.30 6.04 -15.20
N VAL A 442 16.57 6.46 -15.17
CA VAL A 442 17.71 5.53 -15.04
C VAL A 442 17.73 4.85 -13.68
N VAL A 443 17.55 5.61 -12.59
CA VAL A 443 17.50 5.04 -11.23
C VAL A 443 16.31 4.11 -11.07
N SER A 444 15.14 4.49 -11.58
CA SER A 444 13.92 3.69 -11.52
C SER A 444 14.07 2.37 -12.26
N ASP A 445 14.66 2.42 -13.46
CA ASP A 445 14.94 1.25 -14.29
C ASP A 445 15.87 0.26 -13.56
N LEU A 446 17.02 0.75 -13.06
CA LEU A 446 17.99 -0.10 -12.36
C LEU A 446 17.47 -0.67 -11.04
N ALA A 447 16.69 0.12 -10.30
CA ALA A 447 16.26 -0.26 -8.96
C ALA A 447 15.03 -1.18 -8.97
N PHE A 448 14.11 -1.04 -9.93
CA PHE A 448 12.79 -1.67 -9.87
C PHE A 448 12.43 -2.54 -11.06
N PHE A 449 12.94 -2.24 -12.27
CA PHE A 449 12.58 -3.02 -13.46
C PHE A 449 13.02 -4.50 -13.38
N PRO A 450 14.17 -4.86 -12.77
CA PRO A 450 14.57 -6.26 -12.61
C PRO A 450 13.55 -7.15 -11.91
N ALA A 451 12.73 -6.59 -11.00
CA ALA A 451 11.69 -7.34 -10.31
C ALA A 451 10.58 -7.86 -11.26
N ALA A 452 10.41 -7.25 -12.44
CA ALA A 452 9.43 -7.67 -13.43
C ALA A 452 9.84 -8.94 -14.19
N TYR A 453 11.14 -9.27 -14.25
CA TYR A 453 11.62 -10.44 -14.97
C TYR A 453 11.12 -11.74 -14.31
N PRO A 454 10.54 -12.67 -15.08
CA PRO A 454 10.12 -13.97 -14.58
C PRO A 454 11.26 -14.98 -14.44
N ASP A 455 12.34 -14.78 -15.20
CA ASP A 455 13.56 -15.59 -15.26
C ASP A 455 14.65 -15.05 -14.33
N GLN A 456 14.34 -14.89 -13.05
CA GLN A 456 15.34 -14.45 -12.07
C GLN A 456 16.30 -15.59 -11.70
N GLU A 457 17.59 -15.28 -11.54
CA GLU A 457 18.61 -16.29 -11.16
C GLU A 457 18.28 -16.93 -9.81
N GLU A 458 17.81 -16.14 -8.85
CA GLU A 458 17.41 -16.60 -7.52
C GLU A 458 16.09 -15.95 -7.10
N CYS A 459 15.07 -16.76 -6.86
CA CYS A 459 13.81 -16.26 -6.29
C CYS A 459 13.95 -16.13 -4.77
N ARG A 460 13.62 -14.94 -4.24
CA ARG A 460 13.83 -14.61 -2.83
C ARG A 460 13.11 -15.61 -1.91
N ARG A 461 13.85 -16.18 -0.95
CA ARG A 461 13.36 -17.14 0.07
C ARG A 461 12.75 -18.43 -0.50
N LEU A 462 13.00 -18.72 -1.78
CA LEU A 462 12.66 -20.00 -2.36
C LEU A 462 13.49 -21.10 -1.70
N GLN A 463 12.89 -22.26 -1.48
CA GLN A 463 13.60 -23.42 -0.96
C GLN A 463 14.62 -23.93 -2.00
N ASP A 464 15.80 -24.35 -1.52
CA ASP A 464 16.83 -24.97 -2.36
C ASP A 464 16.27 -26.15 -3.18
N GLY A 465 16.70 -26.23 -4.44
CA GLY A 465 16.34 -27.33 -5.33
C GLY A 465 14.99 -27.19 -6.04
N VAL A 466 14.24 -26.11 -5.82
CA VAL A 466 13.07 -25.79 -6.66
C VAL A 466 13.56 -25.24 -8.00
N PRO A 467 13.23 -25.89 -9.14
CA PRO A 467 13.64 -25.41 -10.46
C PRO A 467 13.00 -24.07 -10.81
N VAL A 468 13.81 -23.05 -11.06
CA VAL A 468 13.36 -21.73 -11.50
C VAL A 468 13.20 -21.69 -13.02
N TYR A 469 12.26 -20.89 -13.50
CA TYR A 469 11.99 -20.71 -14.92
C TYR A 469 13.23 -20.20 -15.65
N HIS A 470 13.56 -20.85 -16.76
CA HIS A 470 14.46 -20.31 -17.77
C HIS A 470 13.84 -20.59 -19.14
N PRO A 471 13.70 -19.59 -20.03
CA PRO A 471 12.92 -19.74 -21.27
C PRO A 471 13.41 -20.87 -22.16
N GLU A 472 14.72 -21.12 -22.20
CA GLU A 472 15.33 -22.18 -23.01
C GLU A 472 15.63 -23.47 -22.23
N GLU A 473 16.37 -23.35 -21.11
CA GLU A 473 16.86 -24.51 -20.36
C GLU A 473 15.81 -25.19 -19.47
N ASN A 474 14.83 -24.43 -18.95
CA ASN A 474 13.83 -24.95 -18.02
C ASN A 474 12.48 -24.19 -18.13
N PRO A 475 11.75 -24.31 -19.25
CA PRO A 475 10.53 -23.55 -19.48
C PRO A 475 9.39 -23.92 -18.52
N ALA A 476 9.45 -25.08 -17.87
CA ALA A 476 8.46 -25.53 -16.90
C ALA A 476 8.71 -25.02 -15.46
N GLY A 477 9.84 -24.35 -15.21
CA GLY A 477 10.23 -23.89 -13.87
C GLY A 477 9.30 -22.82 -13.28
N LEU A 478 9.51 -22.52 -12.00
CA LEU A 478 8.78 -21.47 -11.28
C LEU A 478 9.12 -20.09 -11.86
N ARG A 479 8.12 -19.36 -12.33
CA ARG A 479 8.26 -17.97 -12.78
C ARG A 479 8.16 -17.04 -11.57
N CYS A 480 9.15 -16.18 -11.39
CA CYS A 480 9.31 -15.36 -10.18
C CYS A 480 9.08 -13.85 -10.43
N GLY A 481 8.39 -13.49 -11.50
CA GLY A 481 8.08 -12.10 -11.84
C GLY A 481 6.86 -11.60 -11.08
N LEU A 482 6.76 -10.27 -10.91
CA LEU A 482 5.61 -9.62 -10.25
C LEU A 482 4.26 -10.03 -10.86
N ILE A 483 4.20 -10.19 -12.19
CA ILE A 483 2.96 -10.52 -12.93
C ILE A 483 2.50 -11.94 -12.61
N ASP A 484 3.41 -12.92 -12.66
CA ASP A 484 3.10 -14.32 -12.35
C ASP A 484 2.68 -14.52 -10.89
N TYR A 485 3.21 -13.69 -9.98
CA TYR A 485 2.84 -13.70 -8.56
C TYR A 485 1.40 -13.19 -8.29
N MET A 486 0.80 -12.48 -9.25
CA MET A 486 -0.59 -11.99 -9.21
C MET A 486 -1.52 -12.76 -10.16
N VAL A 487 -1.17 -13.99 -10.55
CA VAL A 487 -1.96 -14.78 -11.52
C VAL A 487 -3.41 -14.97 -11.08
N ASN A 488 -3.71 -15.13 -9.79
CA ASN A 488 -5.08 -15.25 -9.30
C ASN A 488 -5.91 -13.99 -9.62
N GLN A 489 -5.29 -12.82 -9.55
CA GLN A 489 -5.94 -11.55 -9.86
C GLN A 489 -6.04 -11.32 -11.37
N PHE A 490 -4.97 -11.51 -12.13
CA PHE A 490 -4.95 -11.18 -13.56
C PHE A 490 -5.57 -12.24 -14.45
N GLY A 491 -5.45 -13.51 -14.08
CA GLY A 491 -5.77 -14.63 -14.93
C GLY A 491 -4.62 -15.04 -15.85
N GLU A 492 -4.75 -16.23 -16.40
CA GLU A 492 -3.83 -16.75 -17.41
C GLU A 492 -4.15 -16.17 -18.80
N ARG A 493 -3.12 -16.13 -19.66
CA ARG A 493 -3.24 -15.76 -21.07
C ARG A 493 -4.08 -16.79 -21.83
N PRO A 494 -4.93 -16.36 -22.77
CA PRO A 494 -5.75 -17.29 -23.53
C PRO A 494 -4.94 -17.96 -24.67
N PRO A 495 -5.31 -19.18 -25.13
CA PRO A 495 -4.51 -19.96 -26.07
C PRO A 495 -4.17 -19.27 -27.40
N GLU A 496 -4.98 -18.30 -27.82
CA GLU A 496 -4.81 -17.57 -29.07
C GLU A 496 -3.56 -16.69 -29.10
N VAL A 497 -2.99 -16.36 -27.93
CA VAL A 497 -1.80 -15.50 -27.78
C VAL A 497 -0.63 -16.21 -27.09
N TRP A 498 -0.71 -17.52 -26.91
CA TRP A 498 0.35 -18.29 -26.27
C TRP A 498 1.65 -18.24 -27.06
N SER A 499 2.74 -17.95 -26.33
CA SER A 499 4.11 -18.16 -26.77
C SER A 499 4.41 -19.64 -27.06
N GLU A 500 5.55 -19.92 -27.68
CA GLU A 500 5.97 -21.31 -27.94
C GLU A 500 6.10 -22.12 -26.63
N ASN A 501 6.58 -21.49 -25.57
CA ASN A 501 6.70 -22.13 -24.24
C ASN A 501 5.33 -22.45 -23.64
N GLU A 502 4.37 -21.53 -23.71
CA GLU A 502 2.99 -21.78 -23.25
C GLU A 502 2.32 -22.93 -24.04
N GLN A 503 2.50 -22.95 -25.37
CA GLN A 503 2.01 -24.02 -26.22
C GLN A 503 2.65 -25.37 -25.90
N LEU A 504 3.97 -25.39 -25.66
CA LEU A 504 4.72 -26.60 -25.28
C LEU A 504 4.24 -27.17 -23.94
N LEU A 505 3.95 -26.29 -22.98
CA LEU A 505 3.51 -26.66 -21.64
C LEU A 505 2.00 -26.98 -21.57
N GLY A 506 1.23 -26.53 -22.55
CA GLY A 506 -0.22 -26.69 -22.58
C GLY A 506 -0.96 -25.85 -21.54
N ARG A 507 -0.38 -24.73 -21.10
CA ARG A 507 -0.96 -23.79 -20.13
C ARG A 507 -0.51 -22.36 -20.42
N GLY A 508 -1.34 -21.37 -20.06
CA GLY A 508 -0.99 -19.97 -20.18
C GLY A 508 -0.10 -19.50 -19.02
N PHE A 509 0.77 -18.53 -19.28
CA PHE A 509 1.38 -17.73 -18.23
C PHE A 509 0.42 -16.63 -17.77
N ALA A 510 0.76 -15.89 -16.71
CA ALA A 510 -0.08 -14.79 -16.26
C ALA A 510 -0.22 -13.72 -17.35
N GLY A 511 -1.43 -13.17 -17.50
CA GLY A 511 -1.72 -12.13 -18.49
C GLY A 511 -0.98 -10.82 -18.19
N LEU A 512 -0.49 -10.17 -19.24
CA LEU A 512 0.27 -8.92 -19.17
C LEU A 512 -0.66 -7.71 -18.98
N PRO A 513 -0.61 -7.01 -17.83
CA PRO A 513 -1.38 -5.77 -17.62
C PRO A 513 -0.65 -4.52 -18.18
N LEU A 514 0.27 -4.72 -19.13
CA LEU A 514 1.15 -3.71 -19.72
C LEU A 514 0.91 -3.64 -21.23
N ASP A 515 0.84 -2.44 -21.80
CA ASP A 515 0.61 -2.22 -23.23
C ASP A 515 1.30 -0.94 -23.68
N ASN A 516 1.88 -0.91 -24.87
CA ASN A 516 2.35 0.33 -25.48
C ASN A 516 1.90 0.49 -26.95
N GLU A 517 0.82 -0.18 -27.34
CA GLU A 517 0.22 -0.02 -28.66
C GLU A 517 -0.36 1.40 -28.82
N GLY A 518 0.00 2.07 -29.91
CA GLY A 518 -0.50 3.42 -30.19
C GLY A 518 0.10 4.56 -29.35
N VAL A 519 0.98 4.27 -28.39
CA VAL A 519 1.66 5.29 -27.58
C VAL A 519 2.70 6.03 -28.43
N GLN A 520 2.55 7.36 -28.51
CA GLN A 520 3.38 8.23 -29.31
C GLN A 520 4.45 8.93 -28.46
N TYR A 521 5.56 8.24 -28.20
CA TYR A 521 6.63 8.80 -27.37
C TYR A 521 7.20 10.08 -27.97
N GLY A 522 7.30 11.14 -27.16
CA GLY A 522 7.82 12.44 -27.59
C GLY A 522 6.83 13.32 -28.39
N LEU A 523 5.53 13.01 -28.44
CA LEU A 523 4.56 13.80 -29.23
C LEU A 523 4.54 15.28 -28.83
N ARG A 524 4.44 15.58 -27.52
CA ARG A 524 4.49 16.96 -27.04
C ARG A 524 5.83 17.63 -27.37
N ALA A 525 6.95 16.91 -27.21
CA ALA A 525 8.27 17.42 -27.59
C ALA A 525 8.37 17.75 -29.08
N LEU A 526 7.69 17.01 -29.96
CA LEU A 526 7.58 17.33 -31.38
C LEU A 526 6.75 18.60 -31.61
N GLN A 527 5.58 18.69 -30.95
CA GLN A 527 4.66 19.83 -31.08
C GLN A 527 5.27 21.14 -30.59
N GLU A 528 6.08 21.08 -29.54
CA GLU A 528 6.84 22.21 -28.98
C GLU A 528 8.12 22.53 -29.77
N GLY A 529 8.52 21.65 -30.70
CA GLY A 529 9.73 21.81 -31.50
C GLY A 529 11.03 21.52 -30.74
N THR A 530 10.96 20.73 -29.68
CA THR A 530 12.13 20.25 -28.94
C THR A 530 12.81 19.09 -29.66
N ILE A 531 12.04 18.26 -30.39
CA ILE A 531 12.57 17.23 -31.30
C ILE A 531 12.04 17.45 -32.72
N SER A 532 12.81 17.01 -33.71
CA SER A 532 12.41 17.07 -35.12
C SER A 532 11.44 15.96 -35.49
N GLY A 533 10.70 16.13 -36.59
CA GLY A 533 9.84 15.09 -37.14
C GLY A 533 10.61 13.82 -37.53
N ALA A 534 11.88 13.94 -37.95
CA ALA A 534 12.72 12.78 -38.21
C ALA A 534 13.05 12.01 -36.91
N GLN A 535 13.44 12.72 -35.85
CA GLN A 535 13.70 12.14 -34.53
C GLN A 535 12.44 11.46 -33.95
N PHE A 536 11.27 12.08 -34.09
CA PHE A 536 10.00 11.50 -33.63
C PHE A 536 9.63 10.20 -34.35
N LEU A 537 9.79 10.17 -35.68
CA LEU A 537 9.53 8.96 -36.49
C LEU A 537 10.55 7.86 -36.20
N ASP A 538 11.82 8.21 -35.95
CA ASP A 538 12.89 7.26 -35.59
C ASP A 538 12.59 6.61 -34.23
N LEU A 539 12.36 7.44 -33.21
CA LEU A 539 12.00 7.00 -31.86
C LEU A 539 10.83 6.01 -31.90
N ASN A 540 9.69 6.39 -32.50
CA ASN A 540 8.50 5.55 -32.44
C ASN A 540 8.57 4.30 -33.31
N ARG A 541 9.49 4.23 -34.28
CA ARG A 541 9.74 3.04 -35.10
C ARG A 541 10.60 2.01 -34.37
N GLU A 542 11.63 2.47 -33.67
CA GLU A 542 12.65 1.59 -33.07
C GLU A 542 12.41 1.27 -31.59
N ILE A 543 11.47 1.96 -30.93
CA ILE A 543 11.22 1.82 -29.47
C ILE A 543 10.86 0.41 -29.02
N GLY A 544 10.22 -0.38 -29.87
CA GLY A 544 9.79 -1.75 -29.59
C GLY A 544 8.82 -1.92 -28.41
N GLY A 545 8.87 -3.10 -27.80
CA GLY A 545 8.05 -3.51 -26.66
C GLY A 545 8.64 -4.71 -25.94
N PHE A 546 7.81 -5.41 -25.18
CA PHE A 546 8.16 -6.56 -24.36
C PHE A 546 7.33 -7.77 -24.72
N ASN A 547 7.97 -8.95 -24.69
CA ASN A 547 7.30 -10.24 -24.79
C ASN A 547 6.74 -10.70 -23.43
N VAL A 548 6.19 -11.92 -23.36
CA VAL A 548 5.63 -12.50 -22.12
C VAL A 548 6.69 -12.72 -21.02
N ASP A 549 7.97 -12.74 -21.38
CA ASP A 549 9.10 -12.85 -20.45
C ASP A 549 9.69 -11.48 -20.07
N ILE A 550 9.01 -10.39 -20.41
CA ILE A 550 9.45 -9.00 -20.17
C ILE A 550 10.80 -8.69 -20.84
N LYS A 551 11.18 -9.48 -21.85
CA LYS A 551 12.36 -9.20 -22.67
C LYS A 551 11.97 -8.31 -23.85
N TYR A 552 12.89 -7.43 -24.24
CA TYR A 552 12.70 -6.55 -25.39
C TYR A 552 12.42 -7.36 -26.65
N GLN A 553 11.50 -6.86 -27.47
CA GLN A 553 11.24 -7.32 -28.83
C GLN A 553 10.97 -6.09 -29.73
N PRO A 554 11.19 -6.19 -31.05
CA PRO A 554 10.91 -5.09 -31.99
C PRO A 554 9.43 -4.70 -32.05
N GLU A 555 8.52 -5.64 -31.79
CA GLU A 555 7.08 -5.40 -31.78
C GLU A 555 6.62 -4.77 -30.47
N ARG A 556 5.65 -3.85 -30.56
CA ARG A 556 5.03 -3.24 -29.38
C ARG A 556 4.39 -4.29 -28.46
N THR A 557 4.45 -4.05 -27.16
CA THR A 557 3.76 -4.83 -26.13
C THR A 557 2.26 -4.69 -26.33
N ARG A 558 1.60 -5.80 -26.63
CA ARG A 558 0.14 -5.90 -26.64
C ARG A 558 -0.33 -6.48 -25.31
N GLY A 559 -0.98 -5.65 -24.51
CA GLY A 559 -1.51 -6.06 -23.21
C GLY A 559 -2.71 -6.99 -23.32
N ASP A 560 -2.83 -7.92 -22.39
CA ASP A 560 -3.91 -8.89 -22.33
C ASP A 560 -5.18 -8.23 -21.75
N VAL A 561 -6.22 -8.09 -22.57
CA VAL A 561 -7.44 -7.33 -22.20
C VAL A 561 -8.10 -7.88 -20.93
N GLN A 562 -8.08 -9.20 -20.73
CA GLN A 562 -8.59 -9.82 -19.50
C GLN A 562 -7.77 -9.39 -18.28
N ALA A 563 -6.43 -9.46 -18.35
CA ALA A 563 -5.56 -9.03 -17.25
C ALA A 563 -5.71 -7.54 -16.94
N ILE A 564 -5.79 -6.69 -17.96
CA ILE A 564 -6.01 -5.25 -17.80
C ILE A 564 -7.38 -4.98 -17.15
N THR A 565 -8.44 -5.62 -17.63
CA THR A 565 -9.80 -5.47 -17.07
C THR A 565 -9.82 -5.92 -15.60
N ASN A 566 -9.20 -7.06 -15.32
CA ASN A 566 -9.08 -7.58 -13.97
C ASN A 566 -8.23 -6.66 -13.09
N ALA A 567 -7.16 -6.04 -13.59
CA ALA A 567 -6.34 -5.13 -12.81
C ALA A 567 -7.13 -3.93 -12.25
N TYR A 568 -8.06 -3.35 -13.03
CA TYR A 568 -8.99 -2.34 -12.52
C TYR A 568 -10.01 -2.94 -11.56
N ARG A 569 -10.67 -4.03 -11.98
CA ARG A 569 -11.73 -4.69 -11.21
C ARG A 569 -11.26 -5.11 -9.82
N THR A 570 -10.05 -5.62 -9.67
CA THR A 570 -9.48 -6.11 -8.41
C THR A 570 -8.88 -5.01 -7.53
N GLY A 571 -8.85 -3.76 -8.01
CA GLY A 571 -8.15 -2.67 -7.32
C GLY A 571 -6.63 -2.81 -7.35
N ALA A 572 -6.08 -3.64 -8.24
CA ALA A 572 -4.64 -3.70 -8.47
C ALA A 572 -4.17 -2.37 -9.09
N ILE A 573 -4.93 -1.83 -10.04
CA ILE A 573 -4.85 -0.41 -10.40
C ILE A 573 -5.80 0.34 -9.47
N ASN A 574 -5.26 1.30 -8.72
CA ASN A 574 -6.03 2.03 -7.73
C ASN A 574 -6.77 3.21 -8.37
N THR A 575 -8.02 3.00 -8.72
CA THR A 575 -8.90 4.01 -9.34
C THR A 575 -9.64 4.91 -8.32
N THR A 576 -9.46 4.66 -7.01
CA THR A 576 -9.92 5.50 -5.88
C THR A 576 -11.45 5.60 -5.67
N GLU A 577 -12.26 4.75 -6.30
CA GLU A 577 -13.73 4.78 -6.20
C GLU A 577 -14.25 4.63 -4.77
N ASN A 578 -13.55 3.87 -3.94
CA ASN A 578 -14.03 3.48 -2.61
C ASN A 578 -13.32 4.22 -1.47
N LEU A 579 -12.60 5.31 -1.76
CA LEU A 579 -11.81 6.05 -0.77
C LEU A 579 -12.54 7.24 -0.12
N VAL A 580 -13.77 7.55 -0.53
CA VAL A 580 -14.50 8.75 -0.06
C VAL A 580 -14.74 8.79 1.46
N GLY A 581 -14.83 7.63 2.10
CA GLY A 581 -15.02 7.48 3.54
C GLY A 581 -13.73 7.45 4.36
N VAL A 582 -12.56 7.64 3.73
CA VAL A 582 -11.25 7.49 4.37
C VAL A 582 -10.48 8.81 4.28
N PRO A 583 -10.15 9.47 5.40
CA PRO A 583 -9.24 10.60 5.43
C PRO A 583 -7.79 10.17 5.12
N MET A 584 -7.06 11.02 4.40
CA MET A 584 -5.71 10.73 3.92
C MET A 584 -4.80 11.96 4.09
N ILE A 585 -3.64 11.76 4.71
CA ILE A 585 -2.55 12.75 4.79
C ILE A 585 -1.35 12.18 4.01
N ASP A 586 -0.96 12.85 2.92
CA ASP A 586 0.17 12.49 2.07
C ASP A 586 1.39 13.38 2.38
N LEU A 587 2.47 12.76 2.84
CA LEU A 587 3.71 13.40 3.24
C LEU A 587 4.72 13.34 2.10
N ARG A 588 5.18 14.50 1.65
CA ARG A 588 6.04 14.62 0.47
C ARG A 588 7.18 15.61 0.67
N GLY A 589 8.33 15.31 0.10
CA GLY A 589 9.43 16.25 -0.08
C GLY A 589 9.98 16.25 -1.50
N PRO A 590 11.02 17.06 -1.79
CA PRO A 590 11.67 17.07 -3.09
C PRO A 590 12.33 15.72 -3.39
N ASP A 591 12.20 15.26 -4.63
CA ASP A 591 12.92 14.08 -5.11
C ASP A 591 14.21 14.50 -5.84
N PRO A 592 15.40 14.09 -5.37
CA PRO A 592 16.66 14.35 -6.07
C PRO A 592 16.87 13.46 -7.32
N GLY A 593 15.87 12.69 -7.73
CA GLY A 593 15.91 11.78 -8.88
C GLY A 593 15.98 10.31 -8.50
N LEU A 594 15.41 9.95 -7.35
CA LEU A 594 15.41 8.62 -6.75
C LEU A 594 14.05 7.91 -6.90
N ALA A 595 13.36 8.14 -8.02
CA ALA A 595 12.04 7.56 -8.38
C ALA A 595 10.82 8.13 -7.61
N HIS A 596 10.99 8.87 -6.52
CA HIS A 596 9.90 9.23 -5.59
C HIS A 596 9.35 10.65 -5.79
N ASP A 597 9.25 11.10 -7.04
CA ASP A 597 8.87 12.47 -7.36
C ASP A 597 7.40 12.79 -6.96
N ALA A 598 7.10 14.09 -6.84
CA ALA A 598 5.84 14.54 -6.26
C ALA A 598 4.63 14.34 -7.20
N PHE A 599 4.85 13.98 -8.47
CA PHE A 599 3.81 13.66 -9.46
C PHE A 599 2.78 12.69 -8.89
N HIS A 600 3.23 11.67 -8.17
CA HIS A 600 2.36 10.61 -7.68
C HIS A 600 1.33 11.04 -6.63
N SER A 601 1.65 12.02 -5.77
CA SER A 601 0.66 12.61 -4.85
C SER A 601 -0.46 13.32 -5.62
N TRP A 602 -0.10 14.01 -6.71
CA TRP A 602 -1.03 14.69 -7.60
C TRP A 602 -1.84 13.73 -8.47
N GLN A 603 -1.22 12.63 -8.89
CA GLN A 603 -1.88 11.54 -9.58
C GLN A 603 -2.99 10.94 -8.71
N THR A 604 -2.73 10.63 -7.44
CA THR A 604 -3.75 10.18 -6.48
C THR A 604 -4.83 11.24 -6.28
N ARG A 605 -4.45 12.51 -6.08
CA ARG A 605 -5.38 13.65 -5.95
C ARG A 605 -6.34 13.74 -7.15
N ALA A 606 -5.81 13.67 -8.37
CA ALA A 606 -6.61 13.78 -9.59
C ALA A 606 -7.60 12.61 -9.74
N ARG A 607 -7.20 11.40 -9.32
CA ARG A 607 -8.11 10.24 -9.30
C ARG A 607 -9.25 10.46 -8.32
N ILE A 608 -8.94 10.88 -7.09
CA ILE A 608 -9.92 11.22 -6.05
C ILE A 608 -10.90 12.29 -6.55
N GLU A 609 -10.40 13.37 -7.14
CA GLU A 609 -11.25 14.46 -7.65
C GLU A 609 -12.15 14.00 -8.80
N SER A 610 -11.64 13.12 -9.68
CA SER A 610 -12.43 12.60 -10.79
C SER A 610 -13.60 11.72 -10.35
N VAL A 611 -13.44 11.00 -9.25
CA VAL A 611 -14.48 10.13 -8.68
C VAL A 611 -15.43 10.93 -7.80
N GLN A 612 -14.91 11.77 -6.91
CA GLN A 612 -15.67 12.39 -5.82
C GLN A 612 -16.13 13.83 -6.14
N GLY A 613 -15.59 14.45 -7.19
CA GLY A 613 -15.81 15.87 -7.51
C GLY A 613 -15.12 16.85 -6.54
N HIS A 614 -14.35 16.33 -5.59
CA HIS A 614 -13.57 17.08 -4.61
C HIS A 614 -12.46 16.20 -4.03
N SER A 615 -11.53 16.81 -3.30
CA SER A 615 -10.48 16.09 -2.57
C SER A 615 -10.48 16.43 -1.09
N LEU A 616 -11.66 16.67 -0.52
CA LEU A 616 -11.80 17.13 0.87
C LEU A 616 -11.37 16.10 1.92
N ASN A 617 -11.26 14.82 1.57
CA ASN A 617 -10.72 13.75 2.40
C ASN A 617 -9.20 13.55 2.22
N HIS A 618 -8.53 14.27 1.31
CA HIS A 618 -7.11 14.13 1.04
C HIS A 618 -6.37 15.45 1.31
N VAL A 619 -5.19 15.39 1.93
CA VAL A 619 -4.30 16.54 2.11
C VAL A 619 -2.87 16.17 1.76
N ILE A 620 -2.11 17.09 1.17
CA ILE A 620 -0.69 16.91 0.85
C ILE A 620 0.13 17.87 1.71
N TRP A 621 1.06 17.35 2.49
CA TRP A 621 2.01 18.12 3.27
C TRP A 621 3.38 18.04 2.61
N TYR A 622 3.82 19.17 2.08
CA TYR A 622 5.08 19.25 1.37
C TYR A 622 6.13 20.00 2.18
N GLY A 623 7.25 19.33 2.42
CA GLY A 623 8.36 19.84 3.22
C GLY A 623 9.71 19.83 2.49
N ALA A 624 10.77 20.24 3.20
CA ALA A 624 12.10 20.45 2.61
C ALA A 624 12.94 19.18 2.59
N PHE A 625 12.63 18.26 3.49
CA PHE A 625 13.37 17.03 3.66
C PHE A 625 13.11 16.13 2.44
N PRO A 626 14.15 15.71 1.70
CA PRO A 626 13.98 14.92 0.49
C PRO A 626 13.09 13.71 0.71
N ILE A 627 12.18 13.45 -0.24
CA ILE A 627 11.25 12.31 -0.27
C ILE A 627 10.17 12.35 0.83
N ALA A 628 10.54 12.43 2.11
CA ALA A 628 9.64 12.31 3.27
C ALA A 628 9.01 13.65 3.75
N GLY A 629 9.47 14.79 3.22
CA GLY A 629 8.91 16.11 3.52
C GLY A 629 9.48 16.74 4.78
N ASP A 630 9.35 16.09 5.93
CA ASP A 630 9.96 16.54 7.18
C ASP A 630 10.27 15.36 8.10
N THR A 631 11.23 15.54 8.99
CA THR A 631 11.59 14.61 10.05
C THR A 631 10.47 14.37 11.07
N VAL A 632 9.54 15.33 11.26
CA VAL A 632 8.45 15.20 12.25
C VAL A 632 7.06 14.97 11.65
N PHE A 633 6.94 15.01 10.31
CA PHE A 633 5.63 14.94 9.66
C PHE A 633 4.85 13.65 9.95
N ALA A 634 5.52 12.51 10.06
CA ALA A 634 4.85 11.25 10.43
C ALA A 634 4.15 11.35 11.79
N THR A 635 4.82 11.97 12.77
CA THR A 635 4.27 12.22 14.11
C THR A 635 3.14 13.25 14.07
N GLU A 636 3.32 14.39 13.40
CA GLU A 636 2.26 15.40 13.28
C GLU A 636 1.03 14.88 12.53
N ALA A 637 1.23 14.03 11.52
CA ALA A 637 0.17 13.40 10.75
C ALA A 637 -0.60 12.40 11.61
N LEU A 638 0.08 11.62 12.45
CA LEU A 638 -0.58 10.73 13.41
C LEU A 638 -1.50 11.50 14.35
N LEU A 639 -1.01 12.59 14.95
CA LEU A 639 -1.82 13.41 15.87
C LEU A 639 -3.00 14.08 15.16
N THR A 640 -2.77 14.60 13.95
CA THR A 640 -3.82 15.23 13.15
C THR A 640 -4.86 14.21 12.69
N MET A 641 -4.43 13.01 12.29
CA MET A 641 -5.33 11.92 11.89
C MET A 641 -6.13 11.42 13.09
N ASP A 642 -5.51 11.23 14.25
CA ASP A 642 -6.21 10.85 15.47
C ASP A 642 -7.30 11.86 15.85
N GLN A 643 -7.00 13.16 15.76
CA GLN A 643 -7.98 14.22 15.96
C GLN A 643 -9.13 14.15 14.95
N TRP A 644 -8.82 13.88 13.67
CA TRP A 644 -9.82 13.76 12.61
C TRP A 644 -10.77 12.58 12.89
N LEU A 645 -10.21 11.40 13.21
CA LEU A 645 -10.99 10.20 13.50
C LEU A 645 -11.79 10.35 14.80
N ALA A 646 -11.22 10.89 15.87
CA ALA A 646 -11.96 11.16 17.11
C ALA A 646 -13.13 12.13 16.89
N GLY A 647 -12.97 13.13 16.01
CA GLY A 647 -14.06 14.00 15.58
C GLY A 647 -15.17 13.27 14.82
N ILE A 648 -14.83 12.32 13.94
CA ILE A 648 -15.80 11.46 13.25
C ILE A 648 -16.52 10.55 14.24
N GLU A 649 -15.79 9.97 15.20
CA GLU A 649 -16.33 9.02 16.17
C GLU A 649 -17.36 9.66 17.09
N THR A 650 -17.11 10.90 17.52
CA THR A 650 -18.02 11.68 18.36
C THR A 650 -19.16 12.35 17.59
N ASP A 651 -19.17 12.24 16.26
CA ASP A 651 -20.24 12.77 15.40
C ASP A 651 -21.46 11.83 15.40
N GLU A 652 -22.39 12.08 16.32
CA GLU A 652 -23.66 11.35 16.47
C GLU A 652 -24.70 11.66 15.37
N ARG A 653 -24.41 12.56 14.41
CA ARG A 653 -25.37 12.86 13.34
C ARG A 653 -25.58 11.64 12.46
N ASP A 654 -26.83 11.43 12.06
CA ASP A 654 -27.25 10.39 11.13
C ASP A 654 -26.96 10.82 9.68
N ASP A 655 -25.67 10.85 9.34
CA ASP A 655 -25.14 11.15 8.01
C ASP A 655 -24.19 10.03 7.57
N GLY A 656 -24.05 9.82 6.26
CA GLY A 656 -23.07 8.88 5.72
C GLY A 656 -21.62 9.24 6.09
N LEU A 657 -20.77 8.22 6.24
CA LEU A 657 -19.37 8.36 6.68
C LEU A 657 -18.59 9.42 5.88
N ALA A 658 -18.76 9.47 4.56
CA ALA A 658 -18.16 10.48 3.68
C ALA A 658 -18.42 11.93 4.14
N ASN A 659 -19.65 12.24 4.56
CA ASN A 659 -20.01 13.57 5.06
C ASN A 659 -19.37 13.84 6.43
N LYS A 660 -19.29 12.82 7.29
CA LYS A 660 -18.60 12.92 8.58
C LYS A 660 -17.11 13.18 8.39
N VAL A 661 -16.46 12.51 7.43
CA VAL A 661 -15.05 12.76 7.07
C VAL A 661 -14.84 14.21 6.70
N VAL A 662 -15.61 14.75 5.75
CA VAL A 662 -15.43 16.14 5.30
C VAL A 662 -15.66 17.14 6.43
N ARG A 663 -16.67 16.89 7.27
CA ARG A 663 -17.10 17.82 8.30
C ARG A 663 -16.18 17.88 9.52
N ASN A 664 -15.65 16.73 9.92
CA ASN A 664 -14.81 16.63 11.10
C ASN A 664 -13.32 16.78 10.77
N ARG A 665 -13.00 17.26 9.57
CA ARG A 665 -11.65 17.58 9.12
C ARG A 665 -11.04 18.67 10.02
N PRO A 666 -9.96 18.36 10.77
CA PRO A 666 -9.30 19.34 11.62
C PRO A 666 -8.68 20.49 10.82
N GLU A 667 -8.51 21.65 11.44
CA GLU A 667 -7.88 22.81 10.80
C GLU A 667 -6.45 22.49 10.32
N PHE A 668 -5.72 21.68 11.10
CA PHE A 668 -4.36 21.25 10.79
C PHE A 668 -4.30 20.24 9.63
N ALA A 669 -5.42 19.55 9.34
CA ALA A 669 -5.57 18.71 8.16
C ALA A 669 -5.86 19.59 6.94
N ARG A 670 -4.87 20.35 6.49
CA ARG A 670 -4.90 21.11 5.24
C ARG A 670 -3.64 20.88 4.44
N ASP A 671 -3.70 21.23 3.17
CA ASP A 671 -2.53 21.23 2.31
C ASP A 671 -1.47 22.19 2.91
N ARG A 672 -0.21 21.75 2.99
CA ARG A 672 0.89 22.50 3.64
C ARG A 672 2.10 22.67 2.75
N CYS A 673 2.76 23.80 2.94
CA CYS A 673 4.01 24.17 2.29
C CYS A 673 5.05 24.62 3.29
N LEU A 674 6.33 24.57 2.89
CA LEU A 674 7.36 25.34 3.56
C LEU A 674 7.14 26.82 3.34
N SER A 675 7.22 27.58 4.42
CA SER A 675 7.38 29.02 4.32
C SER A 675 8.81 29.37 3.93
N LEU A 676 9.00 30.03 2.78
CA LEU A 676 10.22 30.82 2.53
C LEU A 676 10.42 31.90 3.61
N SER A 677 9.37 32.27 4.35
CA SER A 677 9.50 33.20 5.48
C SER A 677 10.29 32.62 6.65
N GLY A 678 10.41 31.29 6.80
CA GLY A 678 11.24 30.66 7.83
C GLY A 678 12.74 30.94 7.67
N ALA A 679 13.19 31.30 6.46
CA ALA A 679 14.57 31.69 6.18
C ALA A 679 14.84 33.19 6.44
N THR A 680 13.78 34.02 6.54
CA THR A 680 13.89 35.49 6.66
C THR A 680 13.11 36.07 7.84
N ALA A 681 12.47 35.24 8.67
CA ALA A 681 11.75 35.67 9.86
C ALA A 681 12.72 36.24 10.90
N GLU A 682 12.24 37.20 11.71
CA GLU A 682 13.06 37.86 12.75
C GLU A 682 13.63 36.89 13.82
N TRP A 683 13.18 35.64 13.84
CA TRP A 683 13.66 34.57 14.73
C TRP A 683 14.82 33.73 14.13
N GLY A 684 15.26 34.02 12.90
CA GLY A 684 16.35 33.32 12.22
C GLY A 684 15.92 32.04 11.48
N VAL A 685 16.87 31.44 10.75
CA VAL A 685 16.67 30.20 9.96
C VAL A 685 16.21 29.08 10.87
N VAL A 686 14.94 28.69 10.78
CA VAL A 686 14.47 27.42 11.34
C VAL A 686 14.86 26.32 10.35
N LEU A 687 16.02 25.70 10.59
CA LEU A 687 16.27 24.36 10.07
C LEU A 687 15.34 23.42 10.85
N PRO A 688 14.39 22.72 10.20
CA PRO A 688 13.53 21.79 10.90
C PRO A 688 14.36 20.56 11.25
N LEU A 689 14.96 20.56 12.44
CA LEU A 689 15.72 19.42 12.92
C LEU A 689 15.19 18.84 14.24
N THR A 690 14.20 19.44 14.92
CA THR A 690 13.61 18.87 16.16
C THR A 690 12.26 19.48 16.61
N GLY A 691 11.54 20.21 15.74
CA GLY A 691 10.51 21.17 16.18
C GLY A 691 9.13 20.67 16.62
N GLY A 692 8.98 19.46 17.17
CA GLY A 692 7.65 18.84 17.37
C GLY A 692 7.28 18.33 18.78
N LEU A 693 8.13 18.50 19.81
CA LEU A 693 7.93 17.76 21.07
C LEU A 693 7.28 18.54 22.23
N ILE A 694 6.97 19.83 22.09
CA ILE A 694 6.49 20.64 23.23
C ILE A 694 5.46 21.70 22.78
N TYR A 695 4.23 21.29 22.47
CA TYR A 695 3.06 22.18 22.62
C TYR A 695 1.82 21.38 23.04
N PRO A 696 1.34 21.52 24.29
CA PRO A 696 0.15 20.83 24.79
C PRO A 696 -1.16 21.63 24.61
N ASP A 697 -1.18 22.76 23.89
CA ASP A 697 -2.40 23.56 23.69
C ASP A 697 -2.59 23.98 22.23
N PRO A 698 -3.67 23.54 21.54
CA PRO A 698 -4.07 24.11 20.27
C PRO A 698 -4.90 25.36 20.54
N VAL A 699 -4.33 26.56 20.32
CA VAL A 699 -5.12 27.80 20.33
C VAL A 699 -4.72 28.68 19.16
N LEU A 700 -5.60 28.77 18.17
CA LEU A 700 -6.03 30.04 17.59
C LEU A 700 -7.53 29.94 17.22
N PRO A 701 -8.45 30.56 17.98
CA PRO A 701 -9.84 30.74 17.56
C PRO A 701 -9.93 31.95 16.62
N GLY A 702 -10.58 31.80 15.45
CA GLY A 702 -11.07 32.95 14.70
C GLY A 702 -10.86 32.99 13.18
N LEU A 703 -10.53 31.89 12.50
CA LEU A 703 -10.54 31.85 11.02
C LEU A 703 -11.76 31.08 10.51
N GLU A 704 -12.92 31.66 10.77
CA GLU A 704 -14.13 31.29 10.03
C GLU A 704 -14.14 32.03 8.69
N HIS A 705 -14.21 31.22 7.63
CA HIS A 705 -14.48 31.58 6.23
C HIS A 705 -13.27 31.94 5.36
N LEU A 706 -12.88 30.98 4.52
CA LEU A 706 -12.52 31.22 3.11
C LEU A 706 -12.58 29.90 2.33
N LEU A 707 -13.69 29.67 1.63
CA LEU A 707 -13.71 28.79 0.46
C LEU A 707 -12.96 29.54 -0.66
N ALA A 708 -11.66 29.30 -0.78
CA ALA A 708 -10.86 29.74 -1.91
C ALA A 708 -11.22 28.92 -3.18
N PRO A 709 -10.99 29.47 -4.40
CA PRO A 709 -11.21 28.71 -5.63
C PRO A 709 -10.34 27.45 -5.64
N ARG A 710 -10.95 26.29 -5.92
CA ARG A 710 -10.25 25.03 -6.08
C ARG A 710 -9.36 25.12 -7.33
N LEU A 711 -8.06 24.98 -7.16
CA LEU A 711 -7.14 24.88 -8.28
C LEU A 711 -7.23 23.43 -8.83
N PRO A 712 -7.29 23.24 -10.16
CA PRO A 712 -7.24 21.92 -10.78
C PRO A 712 -5.97 21.15 -10.37
N ALA A 713 -6.07 19.83 -10.11
CA ALA A 713 -4.91 18.97 -9.82
C ALA A 713 -3.83 19.03 -10.92
N GLU A 714 -4.21 19.43 -12.13
CA GLU A 714 -3.35 19.66 -13.28
C GLU A 714 -2.35 20.80 -13.08
N ILE A 715 -2.56 21.70 -12.13
CA ILE A 715 -1.61 22.77 -11.81
C ILE A 715 -0.53 22.26 -10.84
N GLY A 716 -0.82 21.25 -10.01
CA GLY A 716 0.19 20.62 -9.16
C GLY A 716 0.75 21.54 -8.07
N GLU A 717 -0.03 22.55 -7.70
CA GLU A 717 0.32 23.59 -6.73
C GLU A 717 -0.31 23.29 -5.37
N ILE A 718 0.50 23.26 -4.31
CA ILE A 718 -0.02 23.17 -2.95
C ILE A 718 -0.20 24.60 -2.43
N LEU A 719 -1.43 25.03 -2.16
CA LEU A 719 -1.67 26.33 -1.52
C LEU A 719 -2.09 26.11 -0.06
N ASP A 720 -1.24 26.53 0.89
CA ASP A 720 -1.70 26.74 2.26
C ASP A 720 -2.46 28.07 2.33
N VAL A 721 -3.80 27.97 2.34
CA VAL A 721 -4.71 29.12 2.31
C VAL A 721 -4.59 30.00 3.56
N ALA A 722 -4.24 29.43 4.72
CA ALA A 722 -4.15 30.21 5.95
C ALA A 722 -2.87 31.03 6.02
N THR A 723 -1.79 30.52 5.41
CA THR A 723 -0.50 31.21 5.37
C THR A 723 -0.23 31.92 4.04
N GLY A 724 -1.05 31.68 3.01
CA GLY A 724 -0.89 32.21 1.67
C GLY A 724 0.30 31.64 0.90
N GLN A 725 0.80 30.46 1.26
CA GLN A 725 2.01 29.85 0.68
C GLN A 725 1.65 28.92 -0.46
N VAL A 726 2.37 29.01 -1.58
CA VAL A 726 2.19 28.12 -2.74
C VAL A 726 3.47 27.30 -2.96
N CYS A 727 3.35 25.97 -3.05
CA CYS A 727 4.39 25.06 -3.51
C CYS A 727 4.16 24.73 -4.98
N GLY A 728 5.13 25.04 -5.85
CA GLY A 728 5.16 24.55 -7.22
C GLY A 728 4.95 25.58 -8.35
N LEU A 729 4.99 26.88 -8.09
CA LEU A 729 4.42 27.96 -8.93
C LEU A 729 4.61 27.92 -10.47
N ASP A 730 3.50 27.83 -11.21
CA ASP A 730 3.21 28.68 -12.37
C ASP A 730 2.26 29.84 -12.00
N LEU A 731 2.86 30.99 -11.72
CA LEU A 731 2.17 32.26 -11.43
C LEU A 731 1.47 32.88 -12.65
N GLY A 732 1.70 32.38 -13.86
CA GLY A 732 1.15 32.92 -15.10
C GLY A 732 -0.37 32.78 -15.23
N ALA A 733 -0.99 31.88 -14.46
CA ALA A 733 -2.41 31.54 -14.61
C ALA A 733 -3.38 32.29 -13.66
N LEU A 734 -2.88 33.05 -12.67
CA LEU A 734 -3.73 33.61 -11.60
C LEU A 734 -4.37 34.98 -11.91
N GLY A 735 -4.19 35.53 -13.11
CA GLY A 735 -4.94 36.72 -13.56
C GLY A 735 -4.82 37.96 -12.65
N LEU A 736 -3.71 38.08 -11.92
CA LEU A 736 -3.50 39.22 -11.02
C LEU A 736 -3.22 40.50 -11.82
N PRO A 737 -3.68 41.68 -11.35
CA PRO A 737 -3.60 42.92 -12.12
C PRO A 737 -2.16 43.35 -12.42
N SER A 738 -1.93 43.74 -13.68
CA SER A 738 -0.63 44.05 -14.31
C SER A 738 0.21 45.17 -13.67
N LEU A 739 -0.31 45.87 -12.66
CA LEU A 739 0.41 46.96 -11.99
C LEU A 739 1.50 46.45 -11.03
N VAL A 740 1.45 45.18 -10.62
CA VAL A 740 2.40 44.57 -9.67
C VAL A 740 3.50 43.78 -10.40
N THR A 741 3.21 43.21 -11.57
CA THR A 741 4.14 42.37 -12.35
C THR A 741 5.23 43.19 -13.07
N ASP A 742 4.91 44.39 -13.54
CA ASP A 742 5.84 45.18 -14.38
C ASP A 742 6.98 45.84 -13.60
N LEU A 743 6.87 45.97 -12.27
CA LEU A 743 7.87 46.64 -11.44
C LEU A 743 8.99 45.69 -10.96
N LEU A 744 8.75 44.37 -11.03
CA LEU A 744 9.66 43.35 -10.49
C LEU A 744 10.23 42.40 -11.56
N SER A 745 9.75 42.45 -12.80
CA SER A 745 10.23 41.60 -13.91
C SER A 745 11.76 41.54 -14.09
N PRO A 746 12.55 42.63 -13.93
CA PRO A 746 13.99 42.55 -14.13
C PRO A 746 14.73 41.75 -13.04
N ILE A 747 14.06 41.45 -11.92
CA ILE A 747 14.59 40.75 -10.74
C ILE A 747 13.96 39.36 -10.61
N THR A 748 12.67 39.22 -10.92
CA THR A 748 11.95 37.96 -10.80
C THR A 748 12.15 37.04 -11.99
N ASP A 749 12.33 37.56 -13.21
CA ASP A 749 12.44 36.72 -14.40
C ASP A 749 13.66 35.76 -14.35
N PRO A 750 14.87 36.18 -13.90
CA PRO A 750 15.99 35.26 -13.73
C PRO A 750 15.81 34.28 -12.57
N VAL A 751 14.99 34.62 -11.56
CA VAL A 751 14.69 33.75 -10.40
C VAL A 751 13.60 32.74 -10.75
N VAL A 752 12.61 33.13 -11.53
CA VAL A 752 11.56 32.27 -12.10
C VAL A 752 12.16 31.33 -13.16
N GLU A 753 13.13 31.81 -13.95
CA GLU A 753 13.92 30.99 -14.88
C GLU A 753 14.93 30.08 -14.16
N LEU A 754 15.48 30.51 -13.01
CA LEU A 754 16.24 29.60 -12.13
C LEU A 754 15.34 28.58 -11.43
N GLN A 755 14.13 28.96 -11.00
CA GLN A 755 13.18 28.09 -10.30
C GLN A 755 12.53 27.08 -11.25
N SER A 756 12.29 27.43 -12.52
CA SER A 756 11.87 26.45 -13.54
C SER A 756 12.98 25.46 -13.90
N LEU A 757 14.26 25.84 -13.78
CA LEU A 757 15.40 24.95 -13.98
C LEU A 757 15.85 24.15 -12.73
N LEU A 758 15.56 24.63 -11.51
CA LEU A 758 16.06 24.04 -10.25
C LEU A 758 14.97 23.50 -9.31
N VAL A 759 13.69 23.84 -9.51
CA VAL A 759 12.58 23.57 -8.55
C VAL A 759 11.32 23.08 -9.27
N GLN A 760 11.44 22.41 -10.43
CA GLN A 760 10.31 21.60 -10.93
C GLN A 760 10.26 20.33 -10.08
N THR A 761 9.34 20.28 -9.11
CA THR A 761 9.14 19.10 -8.23
C THR A 761 8.10 18.14 -8.81
N ARG A 762 7.39 18.56 -9.87
CA ARG A 762 6.37 17.81 -10.58
C ARG A 762 6.80 17.60 -12.03
N PHE A 763 7.29 16.41 -12.29
CA PHE A 763 7.62 15.94 -13.63
C PHE A 763 6.41 15.24 -14.27
N GLY A 764 6.43 15.09 -15.59
CA GLY A 764 5.50 14.22 -16.29
C GLY A 764 6.06 12.81 -16.42
N THR A 765 5.28 11.97 -17.10
CA THR A 765 5.69 10.63 -17.54
C THR A 765 5.77 10.57 -19.07
N PRO A 766 6.38 9.52 -19.66
CA PRO A 766 6.40 9.36 -21.12
C PRO A 766 5.00 9.36 -21.74
N ARG A 767 3.99 8.85 -21.01
CA ARG A 767 2.59 8.86 -21.46
C ARG A 767 1.96 10.24 -21.39
N THR A 768 2.24 11.03 -20.35
CA THR A 768 1.74 12.41 -20.32
C THR A 768 2.36 13.26 -21.44
N VAL A 769 3.61 12.99 -21.82
CA VAL A 769 4.26 13.57 -23.02
C VAL A 769 3.58 13.08 -24.31
N ALA A 770 3.11 11.84 -24.34
CA ALA A 770 2.32 11.29 -25.46
C ALA A 770 0.88 11.81 -25.52
N GLY A 771 0.38 12.47 -24.46
CA GLY A 771 -0.96 13.08 -24.41
C GLY A 771 -1.92 12.47 -23.37
N ASP A 772 -1.46 11.54 -22.55
CA ASP A 772 -2.23 11.01 -21.41
C ASP A 772 -2.45 12.08 -20.34
N ASP A 773 -3.47 11.89 -19.49
CA ASP A 773 -3.79 12.81 -18.41
C ASP A 773 -3.03 12.48 -17.10
N ILE A 774 -3.08 13.41 -16.13
CA ILE A 774 -2.38 13.35 -14.84
C ILE A 774 -2.69 12.10 -14.02
N ARG A 775 -3.83 11.44 -14.23
CA ARG A 775 -4.22 10.21 -13.53
C ARG A 775 -3.45 9.00 -14.03
N THR A 776 -2.98 9.05 -15.29
CA THR A 776 -2.29 7.99 -16.05
C THR A 776 -2.93 6.61 -15.88
N LEU A 777 -4.25 6.58 -15.93
CA LEU A 777 -5.02 5.35 -15.85
C LEU A 777 -4.99 4.57 -17.18
N ASN A 778 -4.39 5.10 -18.26
CA ASN A 778 -4.33 4.42 -19.55
C ASN A 778 -3.21 3.38 -19.59
N ASN A 779 -3.36 2.25 -18.88
CA ASN A 779 -2.46 1.09 -19.07
C ASN A 779 -2.56 0.56 -20.50
N LYS A 780 -3.80 0.49 -21.05
CA LYS A 780 -4.07 0.32 -22.48
C LYS A 780 -5.08 1.36 -22.95
N CYS A 781 -4.71 2.12 -23.97
CA CYS A 781 -5.56 3.13 -24.57
C CYS A 781 -6.48 2.53 -25.64
N GLN A 782 -7.61 3.18 -25.91
CA GLN A 782 -8.33 2.94 -27.17
C GLN A 782 -7.60 3.62 -28.32
N LEU A 783 -7.66 3.06 -29.52
CA LEU A 783 -6.97 3.61 -30.69
C LEU A 783 -7.90 4.47 -31.55
N LYS A 784 -7.34 5.55 -32.12
CA LYS A 784 -7.92 6.37 -33.19
C LYS A 784 -7.01 6.35 -34.42
N PRO A 785 -7.56 6.56 -35.63
CA PRO A 785 -6.73 6.85 -36.80
C PRO A 785 -5.81 8.04 -36.55
N VAL A 786 -4.63 8.03 -37.17
CA VAL A 786 -3.68 9.14 -37.11
C VAL A 786 -4.31 10.40 -37.71
N ASP A 787 -4.34 11.49 -36.93
CA ASP A 787 -4.92 12.77 -37.35
C ASP A 787 -3.81 13.74 -37.80
N PRO A 788 -3.84 14.25 -39.05
CA PRO A 788 -2.92 15.28 -39.51
C PRO A 788 -2.90 16.54 -38.62
N ALA A 789 -3.98 16.86 -37.91
CA ALA A 789 -4.04 17.98 -36.99
C ALA A 789 -3.07 17.85 -35.80
N ASP A 790 -2.68 16.63 -35.42
CA ASP A 790 -1.73 16.39 -34.33
C ASP A 790 -0.28 16.79 -34.70
N TYR A 791 0.00 17.03 -36.00
CA TYR A 791 1.33 17.35 -36.56
C TYR A 791 1.29 18.63 -37.43
N PRO A 792 1.09 19.82 -36.84
CA PRO A 792 1.05 21.07 -37.60
C PRO A 792 2.35 21.31 -38.39
N VAL A 793 2.25 21.98 -39.55
CA VAL A 793 3.40 22.33 -40.38
C VAL A 793 4.42 23.13 -39.55
N ASN A 794 5.63 22.58 -39.44
CA ASN A 794 6.75 23.21 -38.76
C ASN A 794 8.02 22.96 -39.58
N LEU A 795 8.38 23.93 -40.41
CA LEU A 795 9.53 23.85 -41.32
C LEU A 795 10.85 23.69 -40.58
N LEU A 796 10.98 24.27 -39.37
CA LEU A 796 12.18 24.17 -38.55
C LEU A 796 12.39 22.74 -38.02
N GLN A 797 11.30 21.98 -37.87
CA GLN A 797 11.31 20.59 -37.40
C GLN A 797 11.19 19.57 -38.52
N GLY A 798 11.24 20.01 -39.79
CA GLY A 798 11.16 19.12 -40.95
C GLY A 798 9.74 18.63 -41.30
N ILE A 799 8.69 19.16 -40.67
CA ILE A 799 7.29 18.88 -41.04
C ILE A 799 6.86 19.89 -42.09
N THR A 800 6.99 19.52 -43.36
CA THR A 800 6.63 20.40 -44.50
C THR A 800 5.15 20.30 -44.91
N ASN A 801 4.51 19.18 -44.60
CA ASN A 801 3.11 18.90 -44.90
C ASN A 801 2.55 17.91 -43.87
N SER A 802 1.50 18.33 -43.14
CA SER A 802 0.89 17.54 -42.06
C SER A 802 0.29 16.21 -42.54
N GLU A 803 -0.35 16.18 -43.71
CA GLU A 803 -0.94 14.96 -44.29
C GLU A 803 0.14 13.92 -44.63
N ASN A 804 1.21 14.35 -45.31
CA ASN A 804 2.32 13.45 -45.65
C ASN A 804 3.06 12.96 -44.40
N PHE A 805 3.17 13.79 -43.36
CA PHE A 805 3.80 13.37 -42.11
C PHE A 805 2.92 12.37 -41.36
N ALA A 806 1.61 12.64 -41.25
CA ALA A 806 0.64 11.73 -40.65
C ALA A 806 0.60 10.36 -41.36
N GLN A 807 0.78 10.32 -42.69
CA GLN A 807 0.91 9.04 -43.41
C GLN A 807 2.13 8.23 -42.95
N LYS A 808 3.29 8.87 -42.75
CA LYS A 808 4.49 8.20 -42.20
C LYS A 808 4.27 7.72 -40.76
N VAL A 809 3.52 8.47 -39.96
CA VAL A 809 3.14 8.03 -38.62
C VAL A 809 2.19 6.83 -38.71
N ALA A 810 1.21 6.84 -39.61
CA ALA A 810 0.31 5.70 -39.84
C ALA A 810 1.02 4.44 -40.34
N GLU A 811 2.15 4.55 -41.03
CA GLU A 811 3.01 3.40 -41.37
C GLU A 811 3.63 2.74 -40.13
N ILE A 812 3.95 3.53 -39.08
CA ILE A 812 4.46 3.03 -37.79
C ILE A 812 3.31 2.50 -36.92
N PHE A 813 2.13 3.10 -37.03
CA PHE A 813 0.95 2.78 -36.24
C PHE A 813 -0.20 2.30 -37.15
N PRO A 814 -0.10 1.09 -37.75
CA PRO A 814 -1.10 0.59 -38.69
C PRO A 814 -2.50 0.49 -38.09
N GLU A 815 -2.59 0.21 -36.78
CA GLU A 815 -3.86 0.09 -36.05
C GLU A 815 -4.34 1.40 -35.41
N GLY A 816 -3.56 2.46 -35.58
CA GLY A 816 -3.83 3.79 -35.01
C GLY A 816 -3.02 4.11 -33.75
N VAL A 817 -3.27 5.31 -33.23
CA VAL A 817 -2.60 5.91 -32.07
C VAL A 817 -3.58 6.07 -30.91
N CYS A 818 -3.08 6.24 -29.69
CA CYS A 818 -3.93 6.41 -28.51
C CYS A 818 -4.93 7.57 -28.66
N ASP A 819 -6.20 7.30 -28.32
CA ASP A 819 -7.28 8.27 -28.16
C ASP A 819 -7.52 8.53 -26.68
N TYR A 820 -6.68 9.39 -26.08
CA TYR A 820 -6.78 9.75 -24.65
C TYR A 820 -8.06 10.52 -24.28
N ARG A 821 -8.94 10.83 -25.24
CA ARG A 821 -10.27 11.40 -24.97
C ARG A 821 -11.29 10.34 -24.55
N LYS A 822 -10.96 9.06 -24.74
CA LYS A 822 -11.80 7.92 -24.38
C LYS A 822 -11.29 7.27 -23.09
N PRO A 823 -12.16 6.57 -22.34
CA PRO A 823 -11.70 5.78 -21.20
C PRO A 823 -10.73 4.68 -21.65
N PRO A 824 -9.77 4.28 -20.79
CA PRO A 824 -8.88 3.14 -21.03
C PRO A 824 -9.65 1.86 -21.35
N VAL A 825 -9.02 0.96 -22.09
CA VAL A 825 -9.58 -0.36 -22.40
C VAL A 825 -9.70 -1.17 -21.10
N GLY A 826 -10.87 -1.75 -20.86
CA GLY A 826 -11.12 -2.57 -19.67
C GLY A 826 -11.34 -1.78 -18.38
N GLN A 827 -11.28 -0.44 -18.40
CA GLN A 827 -11.54 0.37 -17.22
C GLN A 827 -12.99 0.14 -16.74
N GLY A 828 -13.11 -0.18 -15.46
CA GLY A 828 -14.35 -0.23 -14.71
C GLY A 828 -14.08 0.10 -13.24
N PRO A 829 -15.13 0.25 -12.41
CA PRO A 829 -14.93 0.50 -11.00
C PRO A 829 -14.24 -0.68 -10.32
N THR A 830 -13.40 -0.38 -9.32
CA THR A 830 -12.88 -1.41 -8.40
C THR A 830 -14.05 -2.06 -7.66
N VAL A 831 -14.14 -3.40 -7.73
CA VAL A 831 -15.14 -4.18 -6.99
C VAL A 831 -14.61 -4.46 -5.59
N THR A 832 -15.37 -4.07 -4.57
CA THR A 832 -14.94 -4.27 -3.18
C THR A 832 -15.18 -5.70 -2.71
N TRP A 833 -14.37 -6.16 -1.76
CA TRP A 833 -14.59 -7.42 -1.04
C TRP A 833 -14.78 -8.64 -1.97
N MET A 834 -13.80 -8.89 -2.85
CA MET A 834 -13.77 -10.08 -3.70
C MET A 834 -13.04 -11.26 -3.04
N HIS A 835 -13.44 -12.48 -3.42
CA HIS A 835 -12.71 -13.72 -3.14
C HIS A 835 -12.22 -14.38 -4.42
N TYR A 836 -11.14 -15.16 -4.31
CA TYR A 836 -10.42 -15.73 -5.47
C TYR A 836 -10.47 -17.26 -5.47
N GLY A 837 -11.51 -17.83 -4.87
CA GLY A 837 -11.73 -19.26 -4.73
C GLY A 837 -11.35 -19.78 -3.33
N ASP A 838 -10.90 -21.03 -3.26
CA ASP A 838 -10.48 -21.70 -2.02
C ASP A 838 -9.01 -22.15 -2.08
N ALA A 839 -8.56 -23.01 -1.16
CA ALA A 839 -7.17 -23.46 -1.16
C ALA A 839 -6.74 -24.28 -2.40
N ARG A 840 -7.68 -24.75 -3.22
CA ARG A 840 -7.46 -25.66 -4.38
C ARG A 840 -7.98 -25.10 -5.69
N GLU A 841 -9.12 -24.42 -5.66
CA GLU A 841 -9.78 -23.87 -6.84
C GLU A 841 -9.57 -22.36 -6.89
N VAL A 842 -9.13 -21.85 -8.03
CA VAL A 842 -8.94 -20.41 -8.27
C VAL A 842 -10.12 -19.83 -9.06
N VAL A 843 -10.53 -18.63 -8.69
CA VAL A 843 -11.44 -17.78 -9.47
C VAL A 843 -10.65 -16.59 -10.00
N TYR A 844 -10.16 -16.69 -11.23
CA TYR A 844 -9.36 -15.62 -11.85
C TYR A 844 -10.16 -14.32 -11.99
N GLY A 845 -9.57 -13.20 -11.59
CA GLY A 845 -10.25 -11.89 -11.57
C GLY A 845 -11.25 -11.70 -10.43
N GLY A 846 -11.43 -12.73 -9.59
CA GLY A 846 -12.24 -12.70 -8.38
C GLY A 846 -13.76 -12.68 -8.61
N ALA A 847 -14.48 -13.20 -7.62
CA ALA A 847 -15.93 -13.07 -7.49
C ALA A 847 -16.25 -12.21 -6.25
N PRO A 848 -17.31 -11.38 -6.29
CA PRO A 848 -17.76 -10.66 -5.10
C PRO A 848 -18.12 -11.63 -3.97
N LEU A 849 -17.74 -11.31 -2.73
CA LEU A 849 -18.23 -12.02 -1.54
C LEU A 849 -19.76 -11.90 -1.42
N ALA A 850 -20.39 -12.76 -0.62
CA ALA A 850 -21.83 -12.68 -0.40
C ALA A 850 -22.26 -11.30 0.15
N GLU A 851 -23.33 -10.73 -0.41
CA GLU A 851 -23.94 -9.50 0.11
C GLU A 851 -24.56 -9.77 1.48
N HIS A 852 -24.31 -8.88 2.44
CA HIS A 852 -24.99 -8.83 3.72
C HIS A 852 -25.92 -7.60 3.77
N GLY A 853 -27.18 -7.82 4.15
CA GLY A 853 -28.22 -6.78 4.17
C GLY A 853 -28.16 -5.79 5.34
N GLN A 854 -27.13 -5.88 6.19
CA GLN A 854 -26.89 -5.01 7.34
C GLN A 854 -25.40 -4.61 7.37
N PRO A 855 -25.05 -3.40 7.86
CA PRO A 855 -23.67 -3.08 8.22
C PRO A 855 -23.13 -4.18 9.14
N VAL A 856 -21.93 -4.65 8.86
CA VAL A 856 -21.34 -5.71 9.66
C VAL A 856 -20.53 -5.04 10.78
N ALA A 857 -20.90 -5.35 12.02
CA ALA A 857 -20.11 -5.00 13.18
C ALA A 857 -18.73 -5.69 13.16
N GLY A 858 -17.76 -5.06 13.83
CA GLY A 858 -16.40 -5.55 13.95
C GLY A 858 -15.43 -4.82 13.04
N TRP A 859 -14.20 -4.63 13.53
CA TRP A 859 -13.07 -3.86 12.98
C TRP A 859 -12.88 -2.41 13.40
N ALA A 860 -13.95 -1.72 13.82
CA ALA A 860 -13.93 -0.34 14.28
C ALA A 860 -15.19 -0.03 15.11
N ALA A 861 -15.22 1.15 15.71
CA ALA A 861 -16.39 1.68 16.40
C ALA A 861 -17.55 1.93 15.42
N PRO A 862 -18.82 1.89 15.89
CA PRO A 862 -20.00 2.07 15.05
C PRO A 862 -20.00 3.33 14.17
N ALA A 863 -19.34 4.40 14.62
CA ALA A 863 -19.23 5.65 13.86
C ALA A 863 -18.48 5.50 12.51
N PHE A 864 -17.70 4.44 12.35
CA PHE A 864 -16.95 4.10 11.13
C PHE A 864 -17.55 2.91 10.38
N GLU A 865 -18.77 2.50 10.72
CA GLU A 865 -19.43 1.40 10.03
C GLU A 865 -19.50 1.67 8.53
N VAL A 866 -18.94 0.72 7.77
CA VAL A 866 -19.01 0.66 6.32
C VAL A 866 -19.71 -0.62 5.92
N THR A 867 -20.33 -0.62 4.75
CA THR A 867 -20.77 -1.87 4.15
C THR A 867 -19.55 -2.68 3.75
N LEU A 868 -19.39 -3.87 4.35
CA LEU A 868 -18.42 -4.88 3.91
C LEU A 868 -18.99 -5.78 2.80
N SER A 869 -20.20 -5.45 2.32
CA SER A 869 -20.74 -6.05 1.10
C SER A 869 -20.03 -5.44 -0.11
N PRO A 870 -19.82 -6.24 -1.17
CA PRO A 870 -19.35 -5.71 -2.44
C PRO A 870 -20.22 -4.55 -2.93
N ASN A 871 -19.61 -3.56 -3.56
CA ASN A 871 -20.35 -2.51 -4.25
C ASN A 871 -21.19 -3.12 -5.39
N ARG A 872 -22.41 -2.61 -5.58
CA ARG A 872 -23.25 -3.03 -6.68
C ARG A 872 -22.64 -2.54 -7.99
N LEU A 873 -22.39 -3.47 -8.89
CA LEU A 873 -22.16 -3.19 -10.31
C LEU A 873 -23.54 -2.90 -10.93
N ASP A 874 -24.05 -1.67 -10.74
CA ASP A 874 -25.29 -1.22 -11.39
C ASP A 874 -25.10 -1.04 -12.91
#